data_AF-A0A6B2SNJ0-F1
#
_entry.id   AF-A0A6B2SNJ0-F1
#
_cell.length_a   1.000
_cell.length_b   1.000
_cell.length_c   1.000
_cell.angle_alpha   90.00
_cell.angle_beta   90.00
_cell.angle_gamma   90.00
#
_symmetry.space_group_name_H-M   'P 1'
#
loop_
_entity.id
_entity.type
_entity.pdbx_description
1 polymer ?
#
loop_
_entity_poly.entity_id
_entity_poly.type
_entity_poly.pdbx_seq_one_letter_code
_entity_poly.pdbx_strand_id
1 'polypeptide(L)'
;MTPLETLLAQDGDPPTLADLGGEDTFWQQADTLAASPLWFRAAETLLAEWDNLHHPDKAAAFITRALTTTTSPAAADDLLDQLVEHPGYLQRASSQLNNLALERSRHHTTPLEAELAGLFLEAALRLALPGTTRRYGLLDRLVDPGATRAPAAYARRVVRALGTAYEHWRDSDLLAALQHFTQTAVHGDAAYELAMCHLADAANAPDRPTLLAAFTTARSFLQQAIDADEDRPDATAYLAALDAVLAFDVGDTTTLTTATCQLRRSLTEHAMWLTGTRTHWRAGRYDTEAAWYTLSLDLEHADAHLDQRLTTWPNQTIQHILATYTAHRSVRLQPADAAPGLQVLVAPRIEDAFANRQGLLLHLRGLVADAPDDWDANAAHQLLQAIDDRLQADAPQAQSEGPGKAAAAASYPELAAELGSQLLASLPAHMLTSLQAGLADWEATLISRLPIAQQHIYNDIIAVLKGCDDFQHPTVRQRFAHLIVQTIRFLHSRTNRARAHHTPRFAYLFAPKPGEKLPLEETVQEDLHDYLYGNLEDVDIEVTDRSGGRADIEVRFPGFSTVIECKRTKGKTTRKGLRRYLGQTVAYQAGGITLGMLVVLDLTPKPSWIPNIRDDMWAEHIPSPVPEQRDRWAVVVRVPGNRTSPYDMDTPTMP
;
A
#
# COMPACT_ATOMS: atom_id res chain seq x y z
N MET A 1 26.59 -36.00 -14.70
CA MET A 1 25.82 -35.77 -13.47
C MET A 1 26.42 -36.59 -12.35
N THR A 2 27.00 -35.94 -11.35
CA THR A 2 27.40 -36.57 -10.09
C THR A 2 26.14 -37.03 -9.30
N PRO A 3 26.28 -37.90 -8.30
CA PRO A 3 25.14 -38.28 -7.43
C PRO A 3 24.45 -37.06 -6.80
N LEU A 4 25.24 -36.04 -6.44
CA LEU A 4 24.75 -34.76 -5.90
C LEU A 4 24.01 -33.93 -6.95
N GLU A 5 24.50 -33.88 -8.19
CA GLU A 5 23.76 -33.23 -9.29
C GLU A 5 22.42 -33.93 -9.58
N THR A 6 22.35 -35.24 -9.38
CA THR A 6 21.10 -36.00 -9.57
C THR A 6 20.08 -35.69 -8.47
N LEU A 7 20.54 -35.43 -7.24
CA LEU A 7 19.68 -34.98 -6.14
C LEU A 7 19.18 -33.54 -6.37
N LEU A 8 20.06 -32.63 -6.81
CA LEU A 8 19.70 -31.24 -7.11
C LEU A 8 18.78 -31.10 -8.34
N ALA A 9 18.80 -32.09 -9.25
CA ALA A 9 17.98 -32.12 -10.46
C ALA A 9 16.57 -32.69 -10.24
N GLN A 10 16.21 -33.10 -9.01
CA GLN A 10 14.87 -33.62 -8.73
C GLN A 10 13.82 -32.52 -8.84
N ASP A 11 12.68 -32.85 -9.44
CA ASP A 11 11.53 -31.96 -9.52
C ASP A 11 10.89 -31.80 -8.14
N GLY A 12 10.66 -30.55 -7.72
CA GLY A 12 10.07 -30.21 -6.41
C GLY A 12 10.90 -29.21 -5.59
N ASP A 13 10.66 -29.23 -4.28
CA ASP A 13 11.39 -28.44 -3.29
C ASP A 13 12.90 -28.73 -3.36
N PRO A 14 13.77 -27.74 -3.07
CA PRO A 14 15.21 -27.97 -3.03
C PRO A 14 15.54 -29.06 -1.99
N PRO A 15 16.53 -29.93 -2.25
CA PRO A 15 16.91 -30.97 -1.30
C PRO A 15 17.41 -30.34 0.01
N THR A 16 17.18 -31.02 1.14
CA THR A 16 17.70 -30.58 2.44
C THR A 16 19.19 -30.86 2.56
N LEU A 17 19.90 -30.20 3.49
CA LEU A 17 21.30 -30.54 3.77
C LEU A 17 21.43 -32.00 4.20
N ALA A 18 20.44 -32.55 4.88
CA ALA A 18 20.41 -33.97 5.25
C ALA A 18 20.40 -34.87 4.00
N ASP A 19 19.62 -34.53 2.98
CA ASP A 19 19.58 -35.26 1.69
C ASP A 19 20.92 -35.20 0.95
N LEU A 20 21.67 -34.10 1.12
CA LEU A 20 23.02 -33.92 0.57
C LEU A 20 24.13 -34.59 1.41
N GLY A 21 23.78 -35.30 2.49
CA GLY A 21 24.73 -35.99 3.37
C GLY A 21 25.31 -35.12 4.49
N GLY A 22 24.67 -33.99 4.80
CA GLY A 22 25.02 -33.05 5.85
C GLY A 22 26.03 -31.97 5.43
N GLU A 23 26.22 -30.99 6.30
CA GLU A 23 27.05 -29.81 6.05
C GLU A 23 28.52 -30.16 5.74
N ASP A 24 29.12 -31.14 6.42
CA ASP A 24 30.51 -31.55 6.15
C ASP A 24 30.68 -32.14 4.74
N THR A 25 29.72 -32.95 4.30
CA THR A 25 29.71 -33.55 2.96
C THR A 25 29.54 -32.49 1.89
N PHE A 26 28.69 -31.49 2.15
CA PHE A 26 28.54 -30.32 1.28
C PHE A 26 29.88 -29.60 1.08
N TRP A 27 30.60 -29.30 2.18
CA TRP A 27 31.87 -28.57 2.09
C TRP A 27 32.98 -29.35 1.37
N GLN A 28 33.00 -30.68 1.48
CA GLN A 28 33.94 -31.52 0.72
C GLN A 28 33.74 -31.42 -0.80
N GLN A 29 32.53 -31.07 -1.24
CA GLN A 29 32.15 -31.01 -2.66
C GLN A 29 31.84 -29.58 -3.14
N ALA A 30 32.10 -28.56 -2.32
CA ALA A 30 31.74 -27.18 -2.60
C ALA A 30 32.31 -26.64 -3.93
N ASP A 31 33.50 -27.08 -4.34
CA ASP A 31 34.11 -26.66 -5.61
C ASP A 31 33.39 -27.27 -6.80
N THR A 32 33.01 -28.55 -6.70
CA THR A 32 32.22 -29.25 -7.72
C THR A 32 30.82 -28.65 -7.83
N LEU A 33 30.18 -28.35 -6.68
CA LEU A 33 28.86 -27.75 -6.63
C LEU A 33 28.84 -26.32 -7.20
N ALA A 34 29.85 -25.50 -6.90
CA ALA A 34 29.93 -24.13 -7.42
C ALA A 34 30.16 -24.10 -8.94
N ALA A 35 30.81 -25.12 -9.50
CA ALA A 35 31.00 -25.26 -10.94
C ALA A 35 29.81 -25.94 -11.66
N SER A 36 28.86 -26.50 -10.91
CA SER A 36 27.71 -27.20 -11.47
C SER A 36 26.69 -26.21 -12.07
N PRO A 37 25.99 -26.55 -13.17
CA PRO A 37 24.85 -25.77 -13.65
C PRO A 37 23.72 -25.61 -12.62
N LEU A 38 23.70 -26.48 -11.60
CA LEU A 38 22.70 -26.51 -10.53
C LEU A 38 23.19 -25.87 -9.22
N TRP A 39 24.26 -25.06 -9.27
CA TRP A 39 24.81 -24.39 -8.08
C TRP A 39 23.76 -23.57 -7.31
N PHE A 40 22.77 -23.01 -8.01
CA PHE A 40 21.70 -22.20 -7.42
C PHE A 40 20.83 -23.03 -6.47
N ARG A 41 20.48 -24.28 -6.83
CA ARG A 41 19.75 -25.20 -5.95
C ARG A 41 20.53 -25.48 -4.66
N ALA A 42 21.85 -25.63 -4.77
CA ALA A 42 22.71 -25.81 -3.60
C ALA A 42 22.75 -24.56 -2.71
N ALA A 43 22.69 -23.37 -3.30
CA ALA A 43 22.56 -22.11 -2.56
C ALA A 43 21.18 -21.97 -1.89
N GLU A 44 20.09 -22.35 -2.56
CA GLU A 44 18.74 -22.39 -1.99
C GLU A 44 18.66 -23.29 -0.76
N THR A 45 19.25 -24.49 -0.82
CA THR A 45 19.36 -25.40 0.33
C THR A 45 20.06 -24.74 1.52
N LEU A 46 21.17 -24.02 1.29
CA LEU A 46 21.90 -23.31 2.34
C LEU A 46 21.08 -22.15 2.94
N LEU A 47 20.31 -21.45 2.13
CA LEU A 47 19.42 -20.38 2.60
C LEU A 47 18.25 -20.94 3.41
N ALA A 48 17.61 -22.00 2.94
CA ALA A 48 16.50 -22.64 3.65
C ALA A 48 16.88 -23.14 5.06
N GLU A 49 18.13 -23.57 5.24
CA GLU A 49 18.66 -24.05 6.51
C GLU A 49 19.61 -23.06 7.20
N TRP A 50 19.59 -21.78 6.81
CA TRP A 50 20.59 -20.79 7.22
C TRP A 50 20.82 -20.71 8.74
N ASP A 51 19.73 -20.71 9.51
CA ASP A 51 19.76 -20.60 10.97
C ASP A 51 20.28 -21.87 11.66
N ASN A 52 20.31 -23.00 10.95
CA ASN A 52 20.80 -24.29 11.43
C ASN A 52 22.25 -24.57 11.00
N LEU A 53 22.88 -23.69 10.20
CA LEU A 53 24.25 -23.87 9.73
C LEU A 53 25.27 -23.72 10.86
N HIS A 54 26.26 -24.62 10.92
CA HIS A 54 27.42 -24.47 11.80
C HIS A 54 28.42 -23.45 11.25
N HIS A 55 28.52 -23.33 9.92
CA HIS A 55 29.45 -22.43 9.25
C HIS A 55 28.77 -21.50 8.22
N PRO A 56 27.92 -20.56 8.67
CA PRO A 56 27.21 -19.62 7.79
C PRO A 56 28.16 -18.72 6.97
N ASP A 57 29.35 -18.41 7.47
CA ASP A 57 30.35 -17.64 6.71
C ASP A 57 30.90 -18.43 5.50
N LYS A 58 31.02 -19.76 5.62
CA LYS A 58 31.40 -20.62 4.49
C LYS A 58 30.28 -20.67 3.45
N ALA A 59 29.02 -20.68 3.89
CA ALA A 59 27.86 -20.58 3.00
C ALA A 59 27.83 -19.25 2.24
N ALA A 60 28.04 -18.12 2.93
CA ALA A 60 28.14 -16.81 2.29
C ALA A 60 29.27 -16.75 1.24
N ALA A 61 30.43 -17.33 1.56
CA ALA A 61 31.57 -17.42 0.64
C ALA A 61 31.28 -18.30 -0.58
N PHE A 62 30.62 -19.45 -0.39
CA PHE A 62 30.19 -20.33 -1.48
C PHE A 62 29.24 -19.60 -2.43
N ILE A 63 28.19 -18.96 -1.89
CA ILE A 63 27.19 -18.21 -2.65
C ILE A 63 27.85 -17.08 -3.46
N THR A 64 28.72 -16.30 -2.80
CA THR A 64 29.46 -15.21 -3.45
C THR A 64 30.32 -15.72 -4.60
N ARG A 65 31.03 -16.82 -4.39
CA ARG A 65 31.89 -17.43 -5.42
C ARG A 65 31.07 -17.86 -6.62
N ALA A 66 29.94 -18.55 -6.39
CA ALA A 66 29.08 -19.03 -7.47
C ALA A 66 28.45 -17.86 -8.26
N LEU A 67 27.98 -16.81 -7.58
CA LEU A 67 27.49 -15.59 -8.22
C LEU A 67 28.58 -14.82 -8.98
N THR A 68 29.84 -14.91 -8.56
CA THR A 68 30.96 -14.26 -9.27
C THR A 68 31.18 -14.91 -10.65
N THR A 69 31.02 -16.22 -10.75
CA THR A 69 31.30 -17.00 -11.97
C THR A 69 30.06 -17.32 -12.80
N THR A 70 28.85 -17.03 -12.31
CA THR A 70 27.62 -17.36 -13.04
C THR A 70 27.52 -16.66 -14.38
N THR A 71 27.09 -17.41 -15.38
CA THR A 71 26.72 -16.93 -16.72
C THR A 71 25.23 -17.08 -16.98
N SER A 72 24.44 -17.54 -15.99
CA SER A 72 23.00 -17.75 -16.11
C SER A 72 22.25 -16.59 -15.47
N PRO A 73 21.58 -15.71 -16.26
CA PRO A 73 20.75 -14.64 -15.73
C PRO A 73 19.61 -15.16 -14.86
N ALA A 74 18.92 -16.23 -15.28
CA ALA A 74 17.79 -16.79 -14.52
C ALA A 74 18.22 -17.27 -13.13
N ALA A 75 19.32 -18.03 -13.04
CA ALA A 75 19.83 -18.50 -11.75
C ALA A 75 20.34 -17.35 -10.86
N ALA A 76 20.89 -16.29 -11.47
CA ALA A 76 21.31 -15.11 -10.74
C ALA A 76 20.10 -14.31 -10.22
N ASP A 77 19.08 -14.11 -11.05
CA ASP A 77 17.85 -13.38 -10.72
C ASP A 77 17.13 -14.05 -9.54
N ASP A 78 16.84 -15.35 -9.66
CA ASP A 78 16.14 -16.13 -8.63
C ASP A 78 16.88 -16.12 -7.29
N LEU A 79 18.20 -16.23 -7.32
CA LEU A 79 18.98 -16.24 -6.09
C LEU A 79 19.16 -14.85 -5.50
N LEU A 80 19.41 -13.82 -6.33
CA LEU A 80 19.52 -12.44 -5.85
C LEU A 80 18.23 -11.99 -5.18
N ASP A 81 17.06 -12.35 -5.75
CA ASP A 81 15.75 -12.14 -5.15
C ASP A 81 15.66 -12.71 -3.73
N GLN A 82 16.11 -13.96 -3.53
CA GLN A 82 16.11 -14.59 -2.20
C GLN A 82 17.11 -13.92 -1.25
N LEU A 83 18.32 -13.61 -1.72
CA LEU A 83 19.40 -13.08 -0.87
C LEU A 83 19.10 -11.68 -0.34
N VAL A 84 18.54 -10.79 -1.18
CA VAL A 84 18.18 -9.43 -0.76
C VAL A 84 16.93 -9.38 0.12
N GLU A 85 16.25 -10.52 0.30
CA GLU A 85 15.11 -10.68 1.20
C GLU A 85 15.43 -11.54 2.44
N HIS A 86 16.59 -12.19 2.50
CA HIS A 86 16.92 -13.12 3.58
C HIS A 86 17.63 -12.42 4.77
N PRO A 87 16.96 -12.18 5.92
CA PRO A 87 17.53 -11.37 7.00
C PRO A 87 18.80 -11.99 7.62
N GLY A 88 18.79 -13.30 7.87
CA GLY A 88 19.96 -14.01 8.44
C GLY A 88 21.22 -13.93 7.55
N TYR A 89 21.05 -13.96 6.22
CA TYR A 89 22.12 -13.78 5.26
C TYR A 89 22.58 -12.32 5.25
N LEU A 90 21.65 -11.37 5.15
CA LEU A 90 21.97 -9.94 5.07
C LEU A 90 22.69 -9.41 6.30
N GLN A 91 22.34 -9.88 7.50
CA GLN A 91 23.01 -9.52 8.75
C GLN A 91 24.51 -9.85 8.71
N ARG A 92 24.90 -10.92 8.00
CA ARG A 92 26.31 -11.34 7.88
C ARG A 92 27.00 -10.86 6.62
N ALA A 93 26.32 -10.87 5.48
CA ALA A 93 26.93 -10.80 4.15
C ALA A 93 26.42 -9.65 3.27
N SER A 94 25.58 -8.74 3.78
CA SER A 94 25.04 -7.60 3.00
C SER A 94 26.14 -6.75 2.33
N SER A 95 27.21 -6.43 3.05
CA SER A 95 28.33 -5.65 2.50
C SER A 95 29.09 -6.40 1.40
N GLN A 96 29.26 -7.72 1.56
CA GLN A 96 29.90 -8.57 0.57
C GLN A 96 29.04 -8.69 -0.70
N LEU A 97 27.74 -8.92 -0.55
CA LEU A 97 26.78 -8.97 -1.65
C LEU A 97 26.75 -7.63 -2.40
N ASN A 98 26.71 -6.51 -1.69
CA ASN A 98 26.70 -5.18 -2.30
C ASN A 98 27.98 -4.90 -3.11
N ASN A 99 29.14 -5.25 -2.57
CA ASN A 99 30.41 -5.08 -3.30
C ASN A 99 30.45 -5.95 -4.56
N LEU A 100 29.99 -7.21 -4.46
CA LEU A 100 29.86 -8.09 -5.62
C LEU A 100 28.91 -7.51 -6.65
N ALA A 101 27.75 -7.01 -6.21
CA ALA A 101 26.73 -6.46 -7.08
C ALA A 101 27.23 -5.23 -7.85
N LEU A 102 27.89 -4.29 -7.17
CA LEU A 102 28.49 -3.11 -7.80
C LEU A 102 29.67 -3.44 -8.73
N GLU A 103 30.42 -4.51 -8.46
CA GLU A 103 31.49 -4.97 -9.34
C GLU A 103 30.91 -5.62 -10.60
N ARG A 104 29.97 -6.55 -10.42
CA ARG A 104 29.32 -7.28 -11.52
C ARG A 104 28.52 -6.35 -12.43
N SER A 105 27.94 -5.27 -11.89
CA SER A 105 27.22 -4.29 -12.71
C SER A 105 28.10 -3.54 -13.71
N ARG A 106 29.44 -3.59 -13.59
CA ARG A 106 30.38 -2.96 -14.53
C ARG A 106 30.61 -3.78 -15.79
N HIS A 107 30.26 -5.06 -15.78
CA HIS A 107 30.57 -5.98 -16.87
C HIS A 107 29.34 -6.16 -17.76
N HIS A 108 29.18 -5.30 -18.76
CA HIS A 108 28.02 -5.29 -19.65
C HIS A 108 28.41 -5.19 -21.13
N THR A 109 29.50 -5.88 -21.54
CA THR A 109 30.02 -5.73 -22.92
C THR A 109 29.28 -6.60 -23.93
N THR A 110 28.79 -7.76 -23.51
CA THR A 110 27.94 -8.64 -24.31
C THR A 110 26.47 -8.54 -23.88
N PRO A 111 25.50 -8.95 -24.72
CA PRO A 111 24.08 -8.95 -24.32
C PRO A 111 23.80 -9.76 -23.05
N LEU A 112 24.44 -10.91 -22.89
CA LEU A 112 24.29 -11.77 -21.71
C LEU A 112 24.87 -11.12 -20.45
N GLU A 113 26.06 -10.52 -20.58
CA GLU A 113 26.68 -9.74 -19.51
C GLU A 113 25.84 -8.53 -19.12
N ALA A 114 25.22 -7.85 -20.10
CA ALA A 114 24.36 -6.70 -19.84
C ALA A 114 23.11 -7.06 -19.03
N GLU A 115 22.49 -8.21 -19.29
CA GLU A 115 21.39 -8.72 -18.46
C GLU A 115 21.85 -9.01 -17.02
N LEU A 116 22.96 -9.74 -16.86
CA LEU A 116 23.54 -10.03 -15.54
C LEU A 116 23.89 -8.75 -14.78
N ALA A 117 24.60 -7.83 -15.43
CA ALA A 117 25.02 -6.57 -14.82
C ALA A 117 23.83 -5.77 -14.29
N GLY A 118 22.71 -5.77 -15.02
CA GLY A 118 21.53 -5.06 -14.59
C GLY A 118 20.80 -5.74 -13.42
N LEU A 119 20.78 -7.09 -13.38
CA LEU A 119 20.27 -7.84 -12.21
C LEU A 119 21.05 -7.49 -10.93
N PHE A 120 22.38 -7.46 -11.03
CA PHE A 120 23.24 -7.07 -9.92
C PHE A 120 23.05 -5.59 -9.53
N LEU A 121 22.85 -4.68 -10.49
CA LEU A 121 22.54 -3.29 -10.20
C LEU A 121 21.25 -3.14 -9.39
N GLU A 122 20.20 -3.88 -9.76
CA GLU A 122 18.93 -3.89 -9.03
C GLU A 122 19.07 -4.49 -7.62
N ALA A 123 19.86 -5.55 -7.45
CA ALA A 123 20.17 -6.09 -6.13
C ALA A 123 20.87 -5.05 -5.25
N ALA A 124 21.85 -4.31 -5.78
CA ALA A 124 22.51 -3.22 -5.05
C ALA A 124 21.52 -2.12 -4.65
N LEU A 125 20.56 -1.78 -5.53
CA LEU A 125 19.51 -0.82 -5.22
C LEU A 125 18.61 -1.30 -4.07
N ARG A 126 18.16 -2.56 -4.10
CA ARG A 126 17.32 -3.15 -3.05
C ARG A 126 18.01 -3.23 -1.69
N LEU A 127 19.34 -3.33 -1.66
CA LEU A 127 20.11 -3.23 -0.42
C LEU A 127 20.25 -1.79 0.08
N ALA A 128 20.37 -0.82 -0.82
CA ALA A 128 20.59 0.58 -0.47
C ALA A 128 19.31 1.31 -0.02
N LEU A 129 18.16 0.98 -0.62
CA LEU A 129 16.85 1.59 -0.32
C LEU A 129 16.44 1.50 1.17
N PRO A 130 16.44 0.33 1.83
CA PRO A 130 16.10 0.21 3.25
C PRO A 130 17.24 0.65 4.18
N GLY A 131 18.37 1.11 3.64
CA GLY A 131 19.54 1.50 4.43
C GLY A 131 20.43 0.33 4.87
N THR A 132 20.19 -0.89 4.39
CA THR A 132 21.05 -2.06 4.67
C THR A 132 22.50 -1.83 4.22
N THR A 133 22.70 -1.10 3.12
CA THR A 133 24.03 -0.69 2.63
C THR A 133 24.08 0.80 2.34
N ARG A 134 25.31 1.35 2.25
CA ARG A 134 25.51 2.76 1.90
C ARG A 134 25.23 3.01 0.43
N ARG A 135 24.42 4.03 0.12
CA ARG A 135 24.02 4.39 -1.25
C ARG A 135 25.13 4.95 -2.16
N TYR A 136 26.23 5.48 -1.63
CA TYR A 136 27.20 6.27 -2.42
C TYR A 136 27.86 5.51 -3.58
N GLY A 137 28.21 4.24 -3.36
CA GLY A 137 28.79 3.41 -4.42
C GLY A 137 27.80 3.13 -5.55
N LEU A 138 26.51 2.98 -5.21
CA LEU A 138 25.45 2.82 -6.19
C LEU A 138 25.15 4.11 -6.94
N LEU A 139 25.11 5.26 -6.25
CA LEU A 139 24.93 6.57 -6.89
C LEU A 139 25.97 6.79 -7.99
N ASP A 140 27.25 6.55 -7.69
CA ASP A 140 28.34 6.63 -8.66
C ASP A 140 28.16 5.71 -9.88
N ARG A 141 27.56 4.52 -9.69
CA ARG A 141 27.21 3.62 -10.81
C ARG A 141 26.03 4.10 -11.63
N LEU A 142 25.00 4.66 -10.98
CA LEU A 142 23.77 5.12 -11.64
C LEU A 142 24.00 6.37 -12.49
N VAL A 143 24.85 7.29 -12.02
CA VAL A 143 25.15 8.54 -12.73
C VAL A 143 26.30 8.42 -13.74
N ASP A 144 26.82 7.21 -13.97
CA ASP A 144 27.90 6.95 -14.94
C ASP A 144 27.44 7.34 -16.37
N PRO A 145 28.06 8.35 -17.01
CA PRO A 145 27.71 8.75 -18.37
C PRO A 145 27.88 7.63 -19.39
N GLY A 146 28.75 6.65 -19.10
CA GLY A 146 28.98 5.47 -19.92
C GLY A 146 27.74 4.58 -20.09
N ALA A 147 26.80 4.61 -19.14
CA ALA A 147 25.60 3.78 -19.16
C ALA A 147 24.68 4.07 -20.37
N THR A 148 24.71 5.30 -20.91
CA THR A 148 23.93 5.69 -22.11
C THR A 148 24.39 4.98 -23.39
N ARG A 149 25.64 4.47 -23.40
CA ARG A 149 26.23 3.72 -24.51
C ARG A 149 26.20 2.21 -24.28
N ALA A 150 25.67 1.76 -23.15
CA ALA A 150 25.58 0.35 -22.83
C ALA A 150 24.49 -0.34 -23.68
N PRO A 151 24.53 -1.68 -23.79
CA PRO A 151 23.46 -2.43 -24.44
C PRO A 151 22.09 -2.16 -23.80
N ALA A 152 21.03 -2.21 -24.61
CA ALA A 152 19.67 -1.86 -24.18
C ALA A 152 19.21 -2.62 -22.93
N ALA A 153 19.55 -3.92 -22.82
CA ALA A 153 19.27 -4.77 -21.67
C ALA A 153 19.70 -4.14 -20.32
N TYR A 154 20.95 -3.65 -20.26
CA TYR A 154 21.49 -2.97 -19.08
C TYR A 154 20.88 -1.58 -18.92
N ALA A 155 20.81 -0.80 -20.01
CA ALA A 155 20.32 0.56 -19.99
C ALA A 155 18.86 0.66 -19.46
N ARG A 156 17.98 -0.28 -19.80
CA ARG A 156 16.61 -0.33 -19.26
C ARG A 156 16.59 -0.45 -17.74
N ARG A 157 17.45 -1.31 -17.19
CA ARG A 157 17.54 -1.52 -15.73
C ARG A 157 18.17 -0.32 -15.03
N VAL A 158 19.14 0.35 -15.65
CA VAL A 158 19.70 1.63 -15.15
C VAL A 158 18.63 2.71 -15.10
N VAL A 159 17.87 2.91 -16.18
CA VAL A 159 16.77 3.89 -16.26
C VAL A 159 15.75 3.66 -15.14
N ARG A 160 15.32 2.41 -14.97
CA ARG A 160 14.42 2.00 -13.89
C ARG A 160 15.02 2.30 -12.51
N ALA A 161 16.28 1.94 -12.30
CA ALA A 161 16.97 2.16 -11.03
C ALA A 161 17.13 3.66 -10.70
N LEU A 162 17.45 4.49 -11.70
CA LEU A 162 17.52 5.95 -11.58
C LEU A 162 16.20 6.55 -11.11
N GLY A 163 15.08 6.17 -11.73
CA GLY A 163 13.75 6.65 -11.34
C GLY A 163 13.42 6.32 -9.89
N THR A 164 13.56 5.05 -9.49
CA THR A 164 13.31 4.61 -8.10
C THR A 164 14.25 5.28 -7.10
N ALA A 165 15.53 5.41 -7.44
CA ALA A 165 16.50 6.08 -6.59
C ALA A 165 16.17 7.57 -6.40
N TYR A 166 15.75 8.26 -7.46
CA TYR A 166 15.32 9.65 -7.40
C TYR A 166 14.08 9.82 -6.51
N GLU A 167 13.05 9.00 -6.71
CA GLU A 167 11.82 9.04 -5.93
C GLU A 167 12.06 8.88 -4.42
N HIS A 168 13.07 8.09 -4.04
CA HIS A 168 13.39 7.85 -2.65
C HIS A 168 14.41 8.84 -2.05
N TRP A 169 15.48 9.18 -2.78
CA TRP A 169 16.56 10.02 -2.27
C TRP A 169 16.47 11.50 -2.66
N ARG A 170 15.72 11.82 -3.72
CA ARG A 170 15.49 13.18 -4.24
C ARG A 170 16.79 13.92 -4.62
N ASP A 171 17.76 13.18 -5.15
CA ASP A 171 19.05 13.71 -5.61
C ASP A 171 18.95 14.19 -7.07
N SER A 172 19.26 15.46 -7.33
CA SER A 172 19.16 16.07 -8.67
C SER A 172 20.07 15.41 -9.70
N ASP A 173 21.19 14.83 -9.29
CA ASP A 173 22.13 14.20 -10.21
C ASP A 173 21.53 12.93 -10.84
N LEU A 174 20.61 12.26 -10.14
CA LEU A 174 19.88 11.10 -10.67
C LEU A 174 18.90 11.51 -11.77
N LEU A 175 18.18 12.61 -11.56
CA LEU A 175 17.25 13.14 -12.57
C LEU A 175 18.01 13.59 -13.82
N ALA A 176 19.14 14.29 -13.63
CA ALA A 176 20.01 14.69 -14.73
C ALA A 176 20.58 13.47 -15.49
N ALA A 177 21.03 12.43 -14.78
CA ALA A 177 21.49 11.19 -15.38
C ALA A 177 20.39 10.50 -16.21
N LEU A 178 19.16 10.45 -15.68
CA LEU A 178 18.01 9.84 -16.35
C LEU A 178 17.64 10.58 -17.65
N GLN A 179 17.73 11.91 -17.66
CA GLN A 179 17.47 12.73 -18.86
C GLN A 179 18.39 12.37 -20.05
N HIS A 180 19.62 11.93 -19.80
CA HIS A 180 20.53 11.52 -20.86
C HIS A 180 20.07 10.28 -21.65
N PHE A 181 19.14 9.48 -21.11
CA PHE A 181 18.60 8.30 -21.79
C PHE A 181 17.49 8.62 -22.79
N THR A 182 16.96 9.84 -22.82
CA THR A 182 15.88 10.27 -23.74
C THR A 182 16.25 10.19 -25.23
N GLN A 183 17.53 10.10 -25.56
CA GLN A 183 18.04 9.99 -26.93
C GLN A 183 18.67 8.62 -27.24
N THR A 184 18.34 7.61 -26.45
CA THR A 184 18.93 6.25 -26.57
C THR A 184 17.91 5.23 -27.07
N ALA A 185 18.35 3.98 -27.24
CA ALA A 185 17.47 2.87 -27.59
C ALA A 185 16.39 2.58 -26.52
N VAL A 186 16.52 3.12 -25.31
CA VAL A 186 15.58 2.94 -24.19
C VAL A 186 14.82 4.22 -23.85
N HIS A 187 14.69 5.14 -24.81
CA HIS A 187 14.01 6.43 -24.62
C HIS A 187 12.56 6.30 -24.12
N GLY A 188 11.83 5.25 -24.52
CA GLY A 188 10.48 4.98 -24.01
C GLY A 188 10.43 4.64 -22.52
N ASP A 189 11.35 3.79 -22.04
CA ASP A 189 11.52 3.52 -20.60
C ASP A 189 11.96 4.80 -19.86
N ALA A 190 12.87 5.58 -20.46
CA ALA A 190 13.38 6.82 -19.85
C ALA A 190 12.29 7.88 -19.72
N ALA A 191 11.48 8.07 -20.75
CA ALA A 191 10.34 8.98 -20.72
C ALA A 191 9.34 8.56 -19.64
N TYR A 192 9.02 7.27 -19.53
CA TYR A 192 8.14 6.78 -18.47
C TYR A 192 8.68 7.10 -17.06
N GLU A 193 9.94 6.77 -16.79
CA GLU A 193 10.53 7.04 -15.47
C GLU A 193 10.66 8.54 -15.18
N LEU A 194 10.93 9.39 -16.19
CA LEU A 194 10.89 10.84 -16.04
C LEU A 194 9.49 11.36 -15.69
N ALA A 195 8.45 10.79 -16.30
CA ALA A 195 7.08 11.13 -15.93
C ALA A 195 6.77 10.78 -14.47
N MET A 196 7.21 9.61 -14.00
CA MET A 196 7.05 9.21 -12.60
C MET A 196 7.81 10.14 -11.65
N CYS A 197 9.02 10.57 -12.02
CA CYS A 197 9.78 11.56 -11.26
C CYS A 197 9.04 12.90 -11.15
N HIS A 198 8.40 13.36 -12.23
CA HIS A 198 7.60 14.58 -12.22
C HIS A 198 6.27 14.45 -11.47
N LEU A 199 5.68 13.25 -11.42
CA LEU A 199 4.55 12.98 -10.51
C LEU A 199 4.98 13.08 -9.04
N ALA A 200 6.17 12.57 -8.71
CA ALA A 200 6.76 12.74 -7.39
C ALA A 200 7.04 14.22 -7.08
N ASP A 201 7.52 15.00 -8.06
CA ASP A 201 7.70 16.44 -7.91
C ASP A 201 6.38 17.16 -7.69
N ALA A 202 5.32 16.75 -8.39
CA ALA A 202 3.98 17.30 -8.22
C ALA A 202 3.42 17.05 -6.81
N ALA A 203 3.70 15.88 -6.23
CA ALA A 203 3.34 15.56 -4.83
C ALA A 203 4.02 16.51 -3.83
N ASN A 204 5.21 17.01 -4.19
CA ASN A 204 6.04 17.91 -3.39
C ASN A 204 5.94 19.38 -3.84
N ALA A 205 5.06 19.71 -4.78
CA ALA A 205 4.97 21.06 -5.34
C ALA A 205 4.55 22.04 -4.24
N PRO A 206 5.19 23.23 -4.11
CA PRO A 206 4.86 24.19 -3.06
C PRO A 206 3.53 24.93 -3.33
N ASP A 207 3.07 24.93 -4.58
CA ASP A 207 1.92 25.67 -5.06
C ASP A 207 1.26 25.02 -6.29
N ARG A 208 0.05 25.49 -6.62
CA ARG A 208 -0.76 24.98 -7.74
C ARG A 208 -0.08 25.19 -9.10
N PRO A 209 0.53 26.34 -9.43
CA PRO A 209 1.24 26.50 -10.70
C PRO A 209 2.38 25.49 -10.89
N THR A 210 3.17 25.24 -9.84
CA THR A 210 4.26 24.26 -9.89
C THR A 210 3.71 22.83 -10.03
N LEU A 211 2.60 22.50 -9.38
CA LEU A 211 1.92 21.21 -9.54
C LEU A 211 1.43 21.01 -10.97
N LEU A 212 0.71 22.00 -11.54
CA LEU A 212 0.19 21.91 -12.91
C LEU A 212 1.31 21.85 -13.94
N ALA A 213 2.42 22.57 -13.72
CA ALA A 213 3.61 22.46 -14.55
C ALA A 213 4.19 21.03 -14.51
N ALA A 214 4.36 20.46 -13.32
CA ALA A 214 4.87 19.10 -13.15
C ALA A 214 3.94 18.05 -13.79
N PHE A 215 2.61 18.18 -13.63
CA PHE A 215 1.62 17.34 -14.31
C PHE A 215 1.68 17.47 -15.83
N THR A 216 1.82 18.69 -16.36
CA THR A 216 1.94 18.92 -17.80
C THR A 216 3.21 18.29 -18.35
N THR A 217 4.33 18.40 -17.64
CA THR A 217 5.59 17.76 -18.02
C THR A 217 5.49 16.24 -17.95
N ALA A 218 4.92 15.68 -16.87
CA ALA A 218 4.69 14.24 -16.73
C ALA A 218 3.81 13.70 -17.85
N ARG A 219 2.72 14.39 -18.18
CA ARG A 219 1.84 14.09 -19.32
C ARG A 219 2.60 14.02 -20.64
N SER A 220 3.46 15.00 -20.92
CA SER A 220 4.27 15.01 -22.16
C SER A 220 5.21 13.81 -22.24
N PHE A 221 5.85 13.43 -21.13
CA PHE A 221 6.73 12.26 -21.09
C PHE A 221 5.96 10.94 -21.17
N LEU A 222 4.77 10.83 -20.59
CA LEU A 222 3.91 9.64 -20.75
C LEU A 222 3.49 9.46 -22.21
N GLN A 223 3.14 10.55 -22.90
CA GLN A 223 2.86 10.49 -24.33
C GLN A 223 4.08 10.00 -25.12
N GLN A 224 5.28 10.53 -24.83
CA GLN A 224 6.51 10.05 -25.47
C GLN A 224 6.78 8.56 -25.19
N ALA A 225 6.47 8.07 -23.99
CA ALA A 225 6.62 6.66 -23.64
C ALA A 225 5.66 5.76 -24.44
N ILE A 226 4.42 6.21 -24.64
CA ILE A 226 3.41 5.51 -25.45
C ILE A 226 3.76 5.55 -26.94
N ASP A 227 4.26 6.69 -27.44
CA ASP A 227 4.67 6.82 -28.84
C ASP A 227 5.90 5.94 -29.17
N ALA A 228 6.72 5.62 -28.17
CA ALA A 228 7.91 4.79 -28.31
C ALA A 228 7.62 3.28 -28.28
N ASP A 229 6.50 2.85 -27.68
CA ASP A 229 6.17 1.45 -27.46
C ASP A 229 4.64 1.26 -27.53
N GLU A 230 4.17 0.46 -28.50
CA GLU A 230 2.75 0.24 -28.78
C GLU A 230 1.97 -0.39 -27.61
N ASP A 231 2.67 -1.02 -26.66
CA ASP A 231 2.12 -1.90 -25.64
C ASP A 231 2.39 -1.39 -24.19
N ARG A 232 1.83 -0.22 -23.84
CA ARG A 232 2.03 0.45 -22.53
C ARG A 232 0.73 0.85 -21.81
N PRO A 233 -0.08 -0.12 -21.31
CA PRO A 233 -1.31 0.19 -20.57
C PRO A 233 -1.04 0.93 -19.25
N ASP A 234 0.14 0.73 -18.66
CA ASP A 234 0.63 1.45 -17.48
C ASP A 234 0.79 2.96 -17.75
N ALA A 235 1.51 3.33 -18.81
CA ALA A 235 1.70 4.73 -19.19
C ALA A 235 0.38 5.37 -19.64
N THR A 236 -0.46 4.61 -20.33
CA THR A 236 -1.76 5.05 -20.82
C THR A 236 -2.74 5.37 -19.69
N ALA A 237 -2.75 4.56 -18.62
CA ALA A 237 -3.58 4.82 -17.44
C ALA A 237 -3.17 6.14 -16.74
N TYR A 238 -1.88 6.37 -16.52
CA TYR A 238 -1.40 7.64 -15.94
C TYR A 238 -1.68 8.83 -16.85
N LEU A 239 -1.50 8.68 -18.17
CA LEU A 239 -1.79 9.76 -19.12
C LEU A 239 -3.26 10.14 -19.06
N ALA A 240 -4.15 9.15 -19.09
CA ALA A 240 -5.59 9.37 -19.00
C ALA A 240 -6.00 10.03 -17.67
N ALA A 241 -5.40 9.64 -16.54
CA ALA A 241 -5.66 10.29 -15.27
C ALA A 241 -5.23 11.77 -15.25
N LEU A 242 -4.06 12.09 -15.82
CA LEU A 242 -3.59 13.46 -15.93
C LEU A 242 -4.42 14.30 -16.92
N ASP A 243 -4.80 13.71 -18.06
CA ASP A 243 -5.70 14.36 -19.03
C ASP A 243 -7.03 14.72 -18.39
N ALA A 244 -7.61 13.82 -17.59
CA ALA A 244 -8.85 14.09 -16.87
C ALA A 244 -8.71 15.27 -15.89
N VAL A 245 -7.63 15.31 -15.08
CA VAL A 245 -7.42 16.41 -14.12
C VAL A 245 -7.18 17.75 -14.83
N LEU A 246 -6.36 17.76 -15.88
CA LEU A 246 -6.06 18.97 -16.63
C LEU A 246 -7.27 19.47 -17.42
N ALA A 247 -8.07 18.56 -18.00
CA ALA A 247 -9.32 18.89 -18.67
C ALA A 247 -10.35 19.47 -17.69
N PHE A 248 -10.46 18.90 -16.49
CA PHE A 248 -11.31 19.44 -15.44
C PHE A 248 -10.90 20.87 -15.04
N ASP A 249 -9.59 21.12 -14.88
CA ASP A 249 -9.04 22.43 -14.49
C ASP A 249 -9.48 23.57 -15.43
N VAL A 250 -9.54 23.28 -16.73
CA VAL A 250 -9.93 24.25 -17.77
C VAL A 250 -11.40 24.16 -18.19
N GLY A 251 -12.17 23.22 -17.61
CA GLY A 251 -13.58 22.99 -17.94
C GLY A 251 -13.84 22.32 -19.30
N ASP A 252 -12.89 21.53 -19.81
CA ASP A 252 -13.02 20.77 -21.06
C ASP A 252 -13.70 19.41 -20.80
N THR A 253 -15.02 19.39 -20.96
CA THR A 253 -15.85 18.21 -20.71
C THR A 253 -15.59 17.07 -21.69
N THR A 254 -15.25 17.37 -22.95
CA THR A 254 -15.06 16.35 -23.99
C THR A 254 -13.78 15.55 -23.75
N THR A 255 -12.71 16.25 -23.39
CA THR A 255 -11.44 15.61 -23.03
C THR A 255 -11.59 14.82 -21.74
N LEU A 256 -12.31 15.34 -20.74
CA LEU A 256 -12.57 14.64 -19.48
C LEU A 256 -13.27 13.29 -19.69
N THR A 257 -14.40 13.26 -20.41
CA THR A 257 -15.14 12.01 -20.67
C THR A 257 -14.28 10.99 -21.43
N THR A 258 -13.51 11.46 -22.41
CA THR A 258 -12.61 10.61 -23.21
C THR A 258 -11.51 9.99 -22.33
N ALA A 259 -10.91 10.81 -21.47
CA ALA A 259 -9.85 10.40 -20.56
C ALA A 259 -10.35 9.39 -19.52
N THR A 260 -11.52 9.61 -18.91
CA THR A 260 -12.14 8.66 -17.97
C THR A 260 -12.42 7.30 -18.62
N CYS A 261 -12.94 7.29 -19.86
CA CYS A 261 -13.16 6.06 -20.60
C CYS A 261 -11.86 5.31 -20.91
N GLN A 262 -10.82 6.06 -21.32
CA GLN A 262 -9.50 5.50 -21.60
C GLN A 262 -8.87 4.88 -20.35
N LEU A 263 -8.94 5.57 -19.21
CA LEU A 263 -8.44 5.09 -17.92
C LEU A 263 -9.04 3.71 -17.59
N ARG A 264 -10.38 3.59 -17.61
CA ARG A 264 -11.06 2.33 -17.29
C ARG A 264 -10.62 1.16 -18.19
N ARG A 265 -10.45 1.44 -19.48
CA ARG A 265 -9.98 0.45 -20.44
C ARG A 265 -8.55 0.01 -20.11
N SER A 266 -7.64 0.96 -19.91
CA SER A 266 -6.24 0.66 -19.60
C SER A 266 -6.07 -0.08 -18.28
N LEU A 267 -6.89 0.21 -17.26
CA LEU A 267 -6.90 -0.55 -16.01
C LEU A 267 -7.32 -2.00 -16.21
N THR A 268 -8.33 -2.24 -17.05
CA THR A 268 -8.77 -3.60 -17.39
C THR A 268 -7.67 -4.36 -18.14
N GLU A 269 -7.02 -3.73 -19.10
CA GLU A 269 -5.91 -4.30 -19.88
C GLU A 269 -4.69 -4.61 -18.98
N HIS A 270 -4.34 -3.67 -18.10
CA HIS A 270 -3.24 -3.83 -17.13
C HIS A 270 -3.47 -5.02 -16.18
N ALA A 271 -4.65 -5.13 -15.59
CA ALA A 271 -5.01 -6.24 -14.71
C ALA A 271 -4.96 -7.60 -15.44
N MET A 272 -5.35 -7.64 -16.71
CA MET A 272 -5.24 -8.86 -17.53
C MET A 272 -3.79 -9.25 -17.79
N TRP A 273 -2.90 -8.29 -18.05
CA TRP A 273 -1.48 -8.56 -18.33
C TRP A 273 -0.69 -9.02 -17.11
N LEU A 274 -1.09 -8.59 -15.92
CA LEU A 274 -0.50 -9.07 -14.67
C LEU A 274 -1.02 -10.46 -14.27
N THR A 275 -2.02 -11.01 -14.96
CA THR A 275 -2.57 -12.32 -14.63
C THR A 275 -1.59 -13.44 -14.98
N GLY A 276 -1.10 -14.15 -13.97
CA GLY A 276 -0.21 -15.31 -14.13
C GLY A 276 1.26 -14.96 -14.31
N THR A 277 1.64 -13.68 -14.23
CA THR A 277 3.04 -13.27 -14.18
C THR A 277 3.56 -13.29 -12.75
N ARG A 278 4.86 -13.56 -12.58
CA ARG A 278 5.51 -13.46 -11.27
C ARG A 278 5.61 -11.99 -10.90
N THR A 279 5.22 -11.63 -9.68
CA THR A 279 5.37 -10.27 -9.16
C THR A 279 6.85 -9.95 -9.01
N HIS A 280 7.38 -9.11 -9.90
CA HIS A 280 8.70 -8.51 -9.76
C HIS A 280 8.77 -7.65 -8.49
N TRP A 281 9.96 -7.40 -7.94
CA TRP A 281 10.13 -6.57 -6.73
C TRP A 281 9.61 -5.11 -6.86
N ARG A 282 9.32 -4.68 -8.09
CA ARG A 282 8.74 -3.37 -8.46
C ARG A 282 7.28 -3.47 -8.94
N ALA A 283 6.68 -4.66 -8.91
CA ALA A 283 5.29 -4.81 -9.27
C ALA A 283 4.45 -4.02 -8.26
N GLY A 284 3.52 -3.21 -8.79
CA GLY A 284 2.59 -2.43 -7.97
C GLY A 284 1.90 -3.30 -6.93
N ARG A 285 1.69 -2.74 -5.74
CA ARG A 285 1.05 -3.45 -4.63
C ARG A 285 -0.36 -3.93 -5.00
N TYR A 286 -0.94 -4.84 -4.20
CA TYR A 286 -2.34 -5.27 -4.33
C TYR A 286 -3.38 -4.13 -4.23
N ASP A 287 -3.03 -3.00 -3.61
CA ASP A 287 -3.82 -1.78 -3.49
C ASP A 287 -3.60 -0.79 -4.63
N THR A 288 -2.63 -0.99 -5.53
CA THR A 288 -2.50 -0.18 -6.76
C THR A 288 -3.79 -0.25 -7.58
N GLU A 289 -4.32 -1.46 -7.79
CA GLU A 289 -5.60 -1.67 -8.47
C GLU A 289 -6.79 -1.05 -7.72
N ALA A 290 -6.76 -1.08 -6.38
CA ALA A 290 -7.81 -0.48 -5.56
C ALA A 290 -7.77 1.05 -5.59
N ALA A 291 -6.57 1.64 -5.59
CA ALA A 291 -6.35 3.08 -5.71
C ALA A 291 -6.77 3.57 -7.11
N TRP A 292 -6.39 2.85 -8.16
CA TRP A 292 -6.84 3.09 -9.53
C TRP A 292 -8.36 3.02 -9.68
N TYR A 293 -8.99 2.01 -9.09
CA TYR A 293 -10.44 1.89 -9.09
C TYR A 293 -11.13 3.07 -8.39
N THR A 294 -10.59 3.51 -7.25
CA THR A 294 -11.11 4.67 -6.51
C THR A 294 -11.03 5.93 -7.37
N LEU A 295 -9.85 6.21 -7.96
CA LEU A 295 -9.67 7.33 -8.87
C LEU A 295 -10.64 7.29 -10.07
N SER A 296 -10.87 6.11 -10.65
CA SER A 296 -11.81 5.95 -11.76
C SER A 296 -13.24 6.28 -11.36
N LEU A 297 -13.70 5.87 -10.16
CA LEU A 297 -15.04 6.17 -9.67
C LEU A 297 -15.23 7.66 -9.43
N ASP A 298 -14.21 8.33 -8.91
CA ASP A 298 -14.27 9.77 -8.71
C ASP A 298 -14.38 10.47 -10.06
N LEU A 299 -13.50 10.18 -11.02
CA LEU A 299 -13.56 10.82 -12.34
C LEU A 299 -14.92 10.62 -13.04
N GLU A 300 -15.57 9.45 -12.88
CA GLU A 300 -16.94 9.22 -13.37
C GLU A 300 -17.98 10.07 -12.62
N HIS A 301 -17.83 10.24 -11.30
CA HIS A 301 -18.70 11.11 -10.52
C HIS A 301 -18.54 12.60 -10.94
N ALA A 302 -17.32 13.04 -11.24
CA ALA A 302 -17.03 14.38 -11.76
C ALA A 302 -17.79 14.66 -13.04
N ASP A 303 -17.64 13.76 -14.01
CA ASP A 303 -18.22 13.85 -15.34
C ASP A 303 -19.75 13.98 -15.26
N ALA A 304 -20.38 13.23 -14.35
CA ALA A 304 -21.83 13.28 -14.12
C ALA A 304 -22.34 14.59 -13.49
N HIS A 305 -21.47 15.44 -12.93
CA HIS A 305 -21.84 16.65 -12.17
C HIS A 305 -21.19 17.94 -12.70
N LEU A 306 -20.63 17.91 -13.91
CA LEU A 306 -19.97 19.06 -14.57
C LEU A 306 -20.85 20.31 -14.69
N ASP A 307 -22.17 20.14 -14.79
CA ASP A 307 -23.14 21.26 -14.86
C ASP A 307 -23.30 22.00 -13.52
N GLN A 308 -22.70 21.49 -12.45
CA GLN A 308 -22.71 22.07 -11.11
C GLN A 308 -21.35 22.72 -10.83
N ARG A 309 -21.33 23.86 -10.13
CA ARG A 309 -20.07 24.48 -9.66
C ARG A 309 -19.42 23.62 -8.58
N LEU A 310 -18.65 22.63 -8.98
CA LEU A 310 -17.83 21.82 -8.09
C LEU A 310 -16.56 22.59 -7.72
N THR A 311 -16.59 23.32 -6.61
CA THR A 311 -15.45 24.14 -6.15
C THR A 311 -14.35 23.36 -5.43
N THR A 312 -14.55 22.06 -5.14
CA THR A 312 -13.69 21.24 -4.28
C THR A 312 -13.05 20.02 -4.98
N TRP A 313 -13.44 19.76 -6.23
CA TRP A 313 -13.12 18.55 -6.98
C TRP A 313 -11.64 18.35 -7.40
N PRO A 314 -10.88 19.40 -7.83
CA PRO A 314 -9.51 19.22 -8.30
C PRO A 314 -8.60 18.61 -7.24
N ASN A 315 -8.76 19.04 -5.99
CA ASN A 315 -7.87 18.66 -4.89
C ASN A 315 -8.04 17.20 -4.46
N GLN A 316 -9.26 16.66 -4.43
CA GLN A 316 -9.51 15.25 -4.12
C GLN A 316 -8.97 14.34 -5.22
N THR A 317 -9.15 14.71 -6.50
CA THR A 317 -8.62 13.93 -7.62
C THR A 317 -7.09 13.93 -7.65
N ILE A 318 -6.45 15.08 -7.37
CA ILE A 318 -5.00 15.17 -7.16
C ILE A 318 -4.56 14.20 -6.07
N GLN A 319 -5.23 14.18 -4.90
CA GLN A 319 -4.91 13.25 -3.81
C GLN A 319 -5.04 11.79 -4.24
N HIS A 320 -6.03 11.43 -5.05
CA HIS A 320 -6.20 10.05 -5.52
C HIS A 320 -5.18 9.64 -6.59
N ILE A 321 -4.75 10.56 -7.46
CA ILE A 321 -3.60 10.32 -8.35
C ILE A 321 -2.33 10.08 -7.52
N LEU A 322 -2.10 10.89 -6.49
CA LEU A 322 -0.94 10.75 -5.62
C LEU A 322 -1.00 9.46 -4.79
N ALA A 323 -2.17 9.07 -4.29
CA ALA A 323 -2.36 7.79 -3.60
C ALA A 323 -2.10 6.60 -4.55
N THR A 324 -2.59 6.69 -5.79
CA THR A 324 -2.35 5.69 -6.83
C THR A 324 -0.87 5.60 -7.18
N TYR A 325 -0.21 6.74 -7.39
CA TYR A 325 1.22 6.83 -7.59
C TYR A 325 2.01 6.20 -6.43
N THR A 326 1.67 6.54 -5.19
CA THR A 326 2.32 5.99 -4.00
C THR A 326 2.16 4.48 -3.92
N ALA A 327 0.94 3.96 -4.12
CA ALA A 327 0.68 2.53 -4.11
C ALA A 327 1.43 1.79 -5.24
N HIS A 328 1.46 2.37 -6.44
CA HIS A 328 2.16 1.82 -7.62
C HIS A 328 3.68 1.78 -7.47
N ARG A 329 4.27 2.80 -6.83
CA ARG A 329 5.73 2.95 -6.72
C ARG A 329 6.33 2.45 -5.40
N SER A 330 5.50 2.06 -4.44
CA SER A 330 5.98 1.47 -3.19
C SER A 330 6.47 0.05 -3.39
N VAL A 331 7.64 -0.27 -2.84
CA VAL A 331 8.27 -1.60 -2.93
C VAL A 331 8.37 -2.23 -1.55
N ARG A 332 8.20 -3.55 -1.45
CA ARG A 332 8.41 -4.31 -0.21
C ARG A 332 9.82 -4.87 -0.20
N LEU A 333 10.57 -4.57 0.85
CA LEU A 333 11.96 -5.00 1.02
C LEU A 333 12.15 -5.51 2.44
N GLN A 334 13.07 -6.44 2.65
CA GLN A 334 13.35 -6.96 3.99
C GLN A 334 14.71 -6.41 4.50
N PRO A 335 14.73 -5.53 5.51
CA PRO A 335 15.97 -5.05 6.10
C PRO A 335 16.75 -6.18 6.78
N ALA A 336 18.06 -6.00 6.94
CA ALA A 336 18.93 -6.99 7.58
C ALA A 336 18.54 -7.29 9.05
N ASP A 337 18.07 -6.28 9.78
CA ASP A 337 17.73 -6.39 11.20
C ASP A 337 16.26 -6.76 11.45
N ALA A 338 15.48 -7.01 10.38
CA ALA A 338 14.07 -7.37 10.49
C ALA A 338 13.89 -8.87 10.80
N ALA A 339 12.84 -9.22 11.56
CA ALA A 339 12.49 -10.61 11.82
C ALA A 339 12.21 -11.36 10.50
N PRO A 340 12.46 -12.69 10.41
CA PRO A 340 12.08 -13.50 9.25
C PRO A 340 10.61 -13.28 8.86
N GLY A 341 10.35 -13.04 7.57
CA GLY A 341 9.02 -12.68 7.05
C GLY A 341 8.58 -11.20 7.22
N LEU A 342 9.32 -10.37 7.95
CA LEU A 342 8.97 -8.95 8.14
C LEU A 342 9.57 -8.08 7.02
N GLN A 343 8.72 -7.67 6.07
CA GLN A 343 9.07 -6.72 5.01
C GLN A 343 8.72 -5.28 5.42
N VAL A 344 9.63 -4.35 5.19
CA VAL A 344 9.42 -2.90 5.25
C VAL A 344 8.90 -2.41 3.91
N LEU A 345 7.88 -1.55 3.97
CA LEU A 345 7.39 -0.83 2.81
C LEU A 345 8.26 0.40 2.58
N VAL A 346 8.94 0.44 1.43
CA VAL A 346 9.67 1.63 0.97
C VAL A 346 8.82 2.34 -0.06
N ALA A 347 8.18 3.44 0.37
CA ALA A 347 7.41 4.33 -0.49
C ALA A 347 8.31 5.44 -1.08
N PRO A 348 7.91 6.07 -2.20
CA PRO A 348 8.48 7.32 -2.66
C PRO A 348 8.47 8.37 -1.54
N ARG A 349 9.48 9.24 -1.50
CA ARG A 349 9.53 10.34 -0.54
C ARG A 349 8.55 11.44 -0.98
N ILE A 350 7.42 11.50 -0.30
CA ILE A 350 6.44 12.58 -0.43
C ILE A 350 6.48 13.37 0.88
N GLU A 351 6.89 14.63 0.80
CA GLU A 351 6.95 15.54 1.94
C GLU A 351 5.55 16.14 2.26
N ASP A 352 4.53 15.78 1.48
CA ASP A 352 3.07 16.00 1.62
C ASP A 352 2.63 17.44 1.94
N ALA A 353 3.53 18.41 1.82
CA ALA A 353 3.30 19.75 2.34
C ALA A 353 2.13 20.47 1.66
N PHE A 354 1.94 20.34 0.34
CA PHE A 354 0.84 21.02 -0.35
C PHE A 354 -0.49 20.27 -0.25
N ALA A 355 -0.47 18.94 -0.41
CA ALA A 355 -1.67 18.12 -0.29
C ALA A 355 -2.28 18.18 1.13
N ASN A 356 -1.45 18.19 2.17
CA ASN A 356 -1.90 18.35 3.56
C ASN A 356 -2.45 19.75 3.84
N ARG A 357 -1.82 20.82 3.31
CA ARG A 357 -2.32 22.20 3.45
C ARG A 357 -3.67 22.41 2.78
N GLN A 358 -3.81 21.96 1.53
CA GLN A 358 -5.07 22.05 0.79
C GLN A 358 -6.17 21.18 1.43
N GLY A 359 -5.82 19.98 1.89
CA GLY A 359 -6.72 19.12 2.66
C GLY A 359 -7.20 19.77 3.96
N LEU A 360 -6.30 20.41 4.70
CA LEU A 360 -6.61 21.18 5.91
C LEU A 360 -7.56 22.34 5.61
N LEU A 361 -7.29 23.15 4.58
CA LEU A 361 -8.13 24.28 4.20
C LEU A 361 -9.54 23.85 3.76
N LEU A 362 -9.66 22.75 3.00
CA LEU A 362 -10.96 22.20 2.60
C LEU A 362 -11.74 21.65 3.80
N HIS A 363 -11.06 20.96 4.73
CA HIS A 363 -11.70 20.47 5.96
C HIS A 363 -12.21 21.64 6.81
N LEU A 364 -11.38 22.68 6.99
CA LEU A 364 -11.78 23.92 7.65
C LEU A 364 -13.01 24.54 6.99
N ARG A 365 -13.04 24.63 5.66
CA ARG A 365 -14.17 25.18 4.91
C ARG A 365 -15.47 24.42 5.22
N GLY A 366 -15.41 23.09 5.27
CA GLY A 366 -16.53 22.23 5.67
C GLY A 366 -16.99 22.50 7.11
N LEU A 367 -16.06 22.59 8.05
CA LEU A 367 -16.37 22.91 9.45
C LEU A 367 -17.06 24.27 9.61
N VAL A 368 -16.70 25.27 8.80
CA VAL A 368 -17.39 26.57 8.84
C VAL A 368 -18.75 26.53 8.13
N ALA A 369 -18.91 25.71 7.09
CA ALA A 369 -20.19 25.52 6.42
C ALA A 369 -21.22 24.80 7.31
N ASP A 370 -20.76 23.83 8.10
CA ASP A 370 -21.56 23.06 9.06
C ASP A 370 -21.55 23.68 10.47
N ALA A 371 -21.11 24.94 10.58
CA ALA A 371 -21.02 25.65 11.84
C ALA A 371 -22.40 25.77 12.53
N PRO A 372 -22.48 25.54 13.85
CA PRO A 372 -23.72 25.76 14.58
C PRO A 372 -24.15 27.24 14.54
N ASP A 373 -25.46 27.48 14.63
CA ASP A 373 -26.08 28.80 14.51
C ASP A 373 -25.59 29.84 15.54
N ASP A 374 -24.90 29.39 16.60
CA ASP A 374 -24.34 30.23 17.67
C ASP A 374 -22.96 30.82 17.33
N TRP A 375 -22.34 30.42 16.21
CA TRP A 375 -21.11 31.04 15.72
C TRP A 375 -21.35 32.50 15.32
N ASP A 376 -20.37 33.36 15.61
CA ASP A 376 -20.40 34.75 15.16
C ASP A 376 -20.37 34.80 13.62
N ALA A 377 -21.46 35.26 13.01
CA ALA A 377 -21.63 35.26 11.56
C ALA A 377 -20.57 36.10 10.82
N ASN A 378 -20.08 37.19 11.42
CA ASN A 378 -19.04 38.00 10.80
C ASN A 378 -17.68 37.30 10.88
N ALA A 379 -17.36 36.69 12.02
CA ALA A 379 -16.13 35.93 12.19
C ALA A 379 -16.10 34.67 11.29
N ALA A 380 -17.22 33.95 11.18
CA ALA A 380 -17.38 32.81 10.28
C ALA A 380 -17.24 33.22 8.82
N HIS A 381 -17.81 34.36 8.42
CA HIS A 381 -17.66 34.89 7.06
C HIS A 381 -16.22 35.31 6.77
N GLN A 382 -15.55 35.99 7.70
CA GLN A 382 -14.13 36.35 7.57
C GLN A 382 -13.22 35.12 7.49
N LEU A 383 -13.53 34.07 8.25
CA LEU A 383 -12.80 32.81 8.22
C LEU A 383 -13.02 32.08 6.88
N LEU A 384 -14.26 31.95 6.42
CA LEU A 384 -14.57 31.38 5.10
C LEU A 384 -13.89 32.14 3.98
N GLN A 385 -13.92 33.49 4.04
CA GLN A 385 -13.29 34.32 3.03
C GLN A 385 -11.77 34.18 3.07
N ALA A 386 -11.15 34.12 4.25
CA ALA A 386 -9.72 33.86 4.36
C ALA A 386 -9.34 32.46 3.86
N ILE A 387 -10.16 31.43 4.12
CA ILE A 387 -9.97 30.08 3.60
C ILE A 387 -10.09 30.09 2.07
N ASP A 388 -11.14 30.72 1.52
CA ASP A 388 -11.36 30.83 0.07
C ASP A 388 -10.22 31.62 -0.59
N ASP A 389 -9.81 32.76 -0.03
CA ASP A 389 -8.65 33.54 -0.49
C ASP A 389 -7.38 32.70 -0.46
N ARG A 390 -7.21 31.80 0.53
CA ARG A 390 -6.05 30.90 0.62
C ARG A 390 -6.09 29.74 -0.36
N LEU A 391 -7.27 29.17 -0.58
CA LEU A 391 -7.49 28.14 -1.61
C LEU A 391 -7.25 28.72 -3.02
N GLN A 392 -7.47 30.02 -3.22
CA GLN A 392 -7.22 30.74 -4.48
C GLN A 392 -5.82 31.35 -4.59
N ALA A 393 -5.07 31.46 -3.49
CA ALA A 393 -3.74 32.08 -3.49
C ALA A 393 -2.64 31.08 -3.86
N ASP A 394 -1.81 31.45 -4.83
CA ASP A 394 -0.72 30.62 -5.36
C ASP A 394 0.54 30.55 -4.47
N ALA A 395 0.60 31.16 -3.27
CA ALA A 395 1.81 31.11 -2.44
C ALA A 395 1.57 31.34 -0.94
N PRO A 396 2.39 30.76 -0.04
CA PRO A 396 2.33 31.07 1.38
C PRO A 396 2.82 32.49 1.68
N GLN A 397 1.97 33.37 2.22
CA GLN A 397 2.41 34.65 2.78
C GLN A 397 2.86 34.45 4.23
N ALA A 398 4.17 34.36 4.45
CA ALA A 398 4.75 34.51 5.79
C ALA A 398 4.66 35.98 6.21
N GLN A 399 3.71 36.34 7.05
CA GLN A 399 3.67 37.67 7.68
C GLN A 399 4.38 37.65 9.04
N SER A 400 5.35 38.55 9.19
CA SER A 400 6.21 38.71 10.38
C SER A 400 5.44 39.17 11.63
N GLU A 401 5.82 38.62 12.78
CA GLU A 401 5.08 38.72 14.05
C GLU A 401 5.56 39.85 14.98
N GLY A 402 4.64 40.31 15.84
CA GLY A 402 4.92 41.21 16.97
C GLY A 402 4.45 40.61 18.31
N PRO A 403 4.94 41.11 19.46
CA PRO A 403 5.10 40.32 20.70
C PRO A 403 3.80 39.87 21.41
N GLY A 404 2.66 40.53 21.16
CA GLY A 404 1.36 40.13 21.73
C GLY A 404 0.64 39.01 20.96
N LYS A 405 1.15 38.64 19.78
CA LYS A 405 0.48 37.79 18.78
C LYS A 405 0.90 36.31 18.85
N ALA A 406 1.90 35.99 19.68
CA ALA A 406 2.50 34.66 19.79
C ALA A 406 1.65 33.62 20.53
N ALA A 407 0.68 34.01 21.38
CA ALA A 407 -0.04 33.06 22.24
C ALA A 407 -1.06 32.19 21.48
N ALA A 408 -1.84 32.77 20.55
CA ALA A 408 -2.76 32.03 19.70
C ALA A 408 -2.02 31.20 18.64
N ALA A 409 -0.94 31.77 18.06
CA ALA A 409 -0.08 31.08 17.11
C ALA A 409 0.65 29.87 17.73
N ALA A 410 1.12 29.98 18.98
CA ALA A 410 1.75 28.88 19.70
C ALA A 410 0.77 27.76 20.09
N SER A 411 -0.52 28.08 20.25
CA SER A 411 -1.56 27.10 20.57
C SER A 411 -2.06 26.34 19.34
N TYR A 412 -1.91 26.93 18.14
CA TYR A 412 -2.43 26.40 16.87
C TYR A 412 -1.44 26.64 15.71
N PRO A 413 -0.25 26.00 15.72
CA PRO A 413 0.86 26.33 14.81
C PRO A 413 0.53 26.05 13.33
N GLU A 414 -0.21 24.97 13.04
CA GLU A 414 -0.61 24.61 11.67
C GLU A 414 -1.64 25.59 11.09
N LEU A 415 -2.64 25.98 11.88
CA LEU A 415 -3.60 27.01 11.46
C LEU A 415 -2.93 28.37 11.29
N ALA A 416 -1.97 28.70 12.15
CA ALA A 416 -1.26 29.97 12.09
C ALA A 416 -0.37 30.08 10.85
N ALA A 417 0.21 28.96 10.42
CA ALA A 417 0.96 28.89 9.18
C ALA A 417 0.08 29.16 7.95
N GLU A 418 -1.15 28.63 7.92
CA GLU A 418 -2.03 28.73 6.75
C GLU A 418 -2.87 30.01 6.72
N LEU A 419 -3.56 30.32 7.81
CA LEU A 419 -4.53 31.42 7.91
C LEU A 419 -3.93 32.71 8.48
N GLY A 420 -2.72 32.65 9.03
CA GLY A 420 -2.03 33.77 9.65
C GLY A 420 -2.46 34.00 11.11
N SER A 421 -1.48 34.34 11.95
CA SER A 421 -1.68 34.57 13.38
C SER A 421 -2.61 35.74 13.70
N GLN A 422 -2.77 36.70 12.77
CA GLN A 422 -3.68 37.84 12.94
C GLN A 422 -5.15 37.44 12.89
N LEU A 423 -5.53 36.60 11.91
CA LEU A 423 -6.91 36.12 11.79
C LEU A 423 -7.26 35.26 12.99
N LEU A 424 -6.38 34.31 13.36
CA LEU A 424 -6.59 33.46 14.54
C LEU A 424 -6.75 34.24 15.83
N ALA A 425 -5.95 35.29 16.04
CA ALA A 425 -6.07 36.14 17.21
C ALA A 425 -7.38 36.96 17.25
N SER A 426 -8.03 37.16 16.09
CA SER A 426 -9.31 37.86 15.99
C SER A 426 -10.53 36.95 16.15
N LEU A 427 -10.36 35.63 16.04
CA LEU A 427 -11.45 34.67 16.19
C LEU A 427 -11.85 34.48 17.66
N PRO A 428 -13.15 34.35 17.96
CA PRO A 428 -13.62 34.01 19.31
C PRO A 428 -13.01 32.70 19.82
N ALA A 429 -12.63 32.66 21.11
CA ALA A 429 -11.97 31.50 21.71
C ALA A 429 -12.81 30.19 21.63
N HIS A 430 -14.14 30.29 21.70
CA HIS A 430 -15.02 29.13 21.55
C HIS A 430 -15.03 28.60 20.10
N MET A 431 -14.97 29.47 19.09
CA MET A 431 -14.81 29.06 17.69
C MET A 431 -13.45 28.39 17.46
N LEU A 432 -12.36 28.92 18.05
CA LEU A 432 -11.04 28.27 18.00
C LEU A 432 -11.06 26.89 18.65
N THR A 433 -11.76 26.76 19.78
CA THR A 433 -11.93 25.47 20.49
C THR A 433 -12.76 24.50 19.65
N SER A 434 -13.83 24.96 19.01
CA SER A 434 -14.67 24.16 18.12
C SER A 434 -13.96 23.78 16.82
N LEU A 435 -13.17 24.68 16.24
CA LEU A 435 -12.29 24.40 15.10
C LEU A 435 -11.22 23.40 15.49
N GLN A 436 -10.60 23.53 16.67
CA GLN A 436 -9.66 22.52 17.17
C GLN A 436 -10.34 21.17 17.36
N ALA A 437 -11.55 21.14 17.94
CA ALA A 437 -12.32 19.92 18.11
C ALA A 437 -12.74 19.30 16.76
N GLY A 438 -13.10 20.12 15.77
CA GLY A 438 -13.46 19.70 14.41
C GLY A 438 -12.26 19.31 13.55
N LEU A 439 -11.10 19.94 13.71
CA LEU A 439 -9.84 19.53 13.07
C LEU A 439 -9.30 18.24 13.71
N ALA A 440 -9.49 18.11 15.01
CA ALA A 440 -9.34 16.86 15.72
C ALA A 440 -10.48 15.86 15.41
N ASP A 441 -11.47 16.22 14.59
CA ASP A 441 -12.48 15.32 14.04
C ASP A 441 -11.97 14.69 12.73
N TRP A 442 -10.77 14.12 12.81
CA TRP A 442 -10.19 13.21 11.82
C TRP A 442 -11.24 12.16 11.38
N GLU A 443 -12.15 11.79 12.28
CA GLU A 443 -13.27 10.87 12.08
C GLU A 443 -14.21 11.38 10.98
N ALA A 444 -14.65 12.64 10.99
CA ALA A 444 -15.50 13.22 9.94
C ALA A 444 -14.81 13.26 8.56
N THR A 445 -13.50 13.56 8.53
CA THR A 445 -12.70 13.49 7.29
C THR A 445 -12.56 12.05 6.78
N LEU A 446 -12.44 11.06 7.66
CA LEU A 446 -12.41 9.66 7.26
C LEU A 446 -13.77 9.15 6.76
N ILE A 447 -14.86 9.55 7.42
CA ILE A 447 -16.23 9.13 7.06
C ILE A 447 -16.66 9.72 5.73
N SER A 448 -16.42 11.02 5.51
CA SER A 448 -16.81 11.71 4.27
C SER A 448 -16.18 11.09 3.01
N ARG A 449 -15.02 10.42 3.15
CA ARG A 449 -14.34 9.69 2.07
C ARG A 449 -14.90 8.29 1.82
N LEU A 450 -15.84 7.81 2.62
CA LEU A 450 -16.48 6.51 2.41
C LEU A 450 -17.70 6.64 1.49
N PRO A 451 -17.99 5.64 0.63
CA PRO A 451 -19.27 5.55 -0.06
C PRO A 451 -20.46 5.56 0.92
N ILE A 452 -21.61 6.10 0.50
CA ILE A 452 -22.81 6.30 1.36
C ILE A 452 -23.23 5.04 2.13
N ALA A 453 -23.16 3.86 1.51
CA ALA A 453 -23.50 2.59 2.18
C ALA A 453 -22.52 2.25 3.32
N GLN A 454 -21.24 2.59 3.15
CA GLN A 454 -20.18 2.40 4.15
C GLN A 454 -20.27 3.44 5.26
N GLN A 455 -20.63 4.69 4.94
CA GLN A 455 -20.94 5.72 5.94
C GLN A 455 -22.09 5.30 6.86
N HIS A 456 -23.16 4.72 6.30
CA HIS A 456 -24.27 4.22 7.12
C HIS A 456 -23.83 3.11 8.09
N ILE A 457 -23.05 2.13 7.61
CA ILE A 457 -22.49 1.07 8.47
C ILE A 457 -21.69 1.68 9.61
N TYR A 458 -20.81 2.61 9.28
CA TYR A 458 -19.96 3.30 10.24
C TYR A 458 -20.79 4.03 11.29
N ASN A 459 -21.76 4.85 10.86
CA ASN A 459 -22.62 5.64 11.76
C ASN A 459 -23.45 4.75 12.69
N ASP A 460 -23.99 3.64 12.17
CA ASP A 460 -24.75 2.66 12.95
C ASP A 460 -23.88 1.99 14.03
N ILE A 461 -22.63 1.67 13.70
CA ILE A 461 -21.65 1.10 14.64
C ILE A 461 -21.31 2.11 15.74
N ILE A 462 -20.94 3.33 15.37
CA ILE A 462 -20.57 4.38 16.33
C ILE A 462 -21.73 4.71 17.26
N ALA A 463 -22.97 4.73 16.77
CA ALA A 463 -24.14 4.95 17.61
C ALA A 463 -24.25 3.95 18.76
N VAL A 464 -23.88 2.68 18.54
CA VAL A 464 -23.83 1.65 19.59
C VAL A 464 -22.60 1.83 20.49
N LEU A 465 -21.43 2.10 19.91
CA LEU A 465 -20.17 2.24 20.66
C LEU A 465 -20.14 3.50 21.55
N LYS A 466 -21.00 4.49 21.31
CA LYS A 466 -21.21 5.64 22.21
C LYS A 466 -21.55 5.22 23.65
N GLY A 467 -22.11 4.03 23.86
CA GLY A 467 -22.39 3.49 25.20
C GLY A 467 -21.17 2.89 25.91
N CYS A 468 -20.02 2.74 25.25
CA CYS A 468 -18.82 2.13 25.82
C CYS A 468 -17.88 3.20 26.41
N ASP A 469 -17.58 3.09 27.71
CA ASP A 469 -16.69 4.02 28.42
C ASP A 469 -15.29 4.10 27.79
N ASP A 470 -14.69 2.95 27.46
CA ASP A 470 -13.36 2.92 26.85
C ASP A 470 -13.35 3.57 25.45
N PHE A 471 -14.47 3.54 24.72
CA PHE A 471 -14.60 4.20 23.42
C PHE A 471 -14.71 5.73 23.55
N GLN A 472 -15.06 6.25 24.73
CA GLN A 472 -15.03 7.70 24.98
C GLN A 472 -13.62 8.24 25.13
N HIS A 473 -12.62 7.38 25.37
CA HIS A 473 -11.23 7.81 25.45
C HIS A 473 -10.73 8.26 24.06
N PRO A 474 -10.22 9.49 23.88
CA PRO A 474 -9.90 10.05 22.56
C PRO A 474 -8.97 9.18 21.70
N THR A 475 -7.92 8.62 22.30
CA THR A 475 -6.98 7.73 21.61
C THR A 475 -7.61 6.41 21.18
N VAL A 476 -8.50 5.84 22.02
CA VAL A 476 -9.17 4.57 21.72
C VAL A 476 -10.19 4.80 20.61
N ARG A 477 -10.99 5.87 20.71
CA ARG A 477 -11.89 6.30 19.65
C ARG A 477 -11.16 6.43 18.33
N GLN A 478 -10.05 7.19 18.33
CA GLN A 478 -9.30 7.46 17.12
C GLN A 478 -8.84 6.18 16.42
N ARG A 479 -8.08 5.38 17.14
CA ARG A 479 -7.45 4.19 16.59
C ARG A 479 -8.46 3.10 16.24
N PHE A 480 -9.50 2.94 17.06
CA PHE A 480 -10.53 1.92 16.83
C PHE A 480 -11.47 2.30 15.69
N ALA A 481 -11.81 3.58 15.50
CA ALA A 481 -12.59 3.98 14.33
C ALA A 481 -11.78 3.89 13.02
N HIS A 482 -10.45 4.09 13.04
CA HIS A 482 -9.59 3.73 11.92
C HIS A 482 -9.69 2.23 11.57
N LEU A 483 -9.64 1.36 12.58
CA LEU A 483 -9.79 -0.09 12.40
C LEU A 483 -11.18 -0.45 11.84
N ILE A 484 -12.25 0.20 12.30
CA ILE A 484 -13.60 0.03 11.76
C ILE A 484 -13.63 0.39 10.28
N VAL A 485 -13.07 1.55 9.90
CA VAL A 485 -13.04 1.98 8.49
C VAL A 485 -12.31 0.97 7.60
N GLN A 486 -11.13 0.50 8.02
CA GLN A 486 -10.41 -0.51 7.24
C GLN A 486 -11.18 -1.83 7.16
N THR A 487 -11.87 -2.23 8.21
CA THR A 487 -12.70 -3.44 8.21
C THR A 487 -13.93 -3.31 7.30
N ILE A 488 -14.54 -2.12 7.21
CA ILE A 488 -15.61 -1.83 6.23
C ILE A 488 -15.07 -1.94 4.79
N ARG A 489 -13.91 -1.36 4.52
CA ARG A 489 -13.24 -1.43 3.20
C ARG A 489 -12.84 -2.87 2.84
N PHE A 490 -12.36 -3.63 3.83
CA PHE A 490 -12.09 -5.05 3.70
C PHE A 490 -13.34 -5.79 3.23
N LEU A 491 -14.43 -5.67 3.99
CA LEU A 491 -15.69 -6.34 3.70
C LEU A 491 -16.22 -5.96 2.30
N HIS A 492 -16.17 -4.67 1.95
CA HIS A 492 -16.58 -4.19 0.63
C HIS A 492 -15.78 -4.83 -0.51
N SER A 493 -14.45 -4.85 -0.38
CA SER A 493 -13.56 -5.47 -1.36
C SER A 493 -13.89 -6.95 -1.57
N ARG A 494 -14.18 -7.71 -0.50
CA ARG A 494 -14.44 -9.16 -0.59
C ARG A 494 -15.83 -9.43 -1.17
N THR A 495 -16.81 -8.60 -0.82
CA THR A 495 -18.17 -8.67 -1.38
C THR A 495 -18.20 -8.33 -2.87
N ASN A 496 -17.35 -7.42 -3.36
CA ASN A 496 -17.36 -7.00 -4.77
C ASN A 496 -16.46 -7.80 -5.71
N ARG A 497 -15.73 -8.81 -5.22
CA ARG A 497 -14.88 -9.67 -6.05
C ARG A 497 -15.70 -10.65 -6.93
N ALA A 498 -15.38 -10.74 -8.23
CA ALA A 498 -16.05 -11.61 -9.23
C ALA A 498 -15.26 -12.89 -9.60
N ARG A 499 -15.90 -14.07 -9.67
CA ARG A 499 -15.24 -15.40 -9.79
C ARG A 499 -14.25 -15.54 -10.97
N ALA A 500 -14.47 -14.84 -12.08
CA ALA A 500 -13.71 -15.00 -13.34
C ALA A 500 -12.28 -14.42 -13.32
N HIS A 501 -11.92 -13.62 -12.31
CA HIS A 501 -10.69 -12.82 -12.30
C HIS A 501 -9.73 -13.11 -11.13
N HIS A 502 -9.87 -14.23 -10.40
CA HIS A 502 -9.10 -14.45 -9.16
C HIS A 502 -8.02 -15.52 -9.23
N THR A 503 -6.92 -15.21 -8.55
CA THR A 503 -5.87 -16.12 -8.08
C THR A 503 -6.42 -17.14 -7.07
N PRO A 504 -5.76 -18.30 -6.85
CA PRO A 504 -6.18 -19.33 -5.90
C PRO A 504 -6.51 -18.80 -4.49
N ARG A 505 -5.90 -17.68 -4.10
CA ARG A 505 -6.01 -17.02 -2.80
C ARG A 505 -7.43 -16.61 -2.39
N PHE A 506 -8.30 -16.18 -3.33
CA PHE A 506 -9.66 -15.71 -3.00
C PHE A 506 -10.75 -16.74 -3.33
N ALA A 507 -10.36 -17.96 -3.70
CA ALA A 507 -11.29 -19.03 -4.01
C ALA A 507 -12.25 -19.33 -2.85
N TYR A 508 -11.83 -19.09 -1.61
CA TYR A 508 -12.60 -19.31 -0.39
C TYR A 508 -13.91 -18.50 -0.31
N LEU A 509 -14.03 -17.40 -1.07
CA LEU A 509 -15.24 -16.58 -1.12
C LEU A 509 -16.36 -17.20 -1.97
N PHE A 510 -16.05 -18.20 -2.79
CA PHE A 510 -16.98 -18.81 -3.74
C PHE A 510 -17.31 -20.24 -3.36
N ALA A 511 -18.41 -20.76 -3.93
CA ALA A 511 -18.78 -22.14 -3.75
C ALA A 511 -17.68 -23.08 -4.30
N PRO A 512 -17.18 -24.03 -3.48
CA PRO A 512 -16.18 -24.99 -3.93
C PRO A 512 -16.77 -25.89 -5.04
N LYS A 513 -15.92 -26.47 -5.88
CA LYS A 513 -16.39 -27.47 -6.86
C LYS A 513 -16.96 -28.69 -6.14
N PRO A 514 -17.86 -29.46 -6.78
CA PRO A 514 -18.34 -30.72 -6.19
C PRO A 514 -17.17 -31.62 -5.76
N GLY A 515 -17.10 -31.96 -4.48
CA GLY A 515 -16.04 -32.78 -3.89
C GLY A 515 -14.88 -32.02 -3.22
N GLU A 516 -14.77 -30.70 -3.42
CA GLU A 516 -13.78 -29.86 -2.74
C GLU A 516 -14.24 -29.52 -1.30
N LYS A 517 -13.27 -29.34 -0.40
CA LYS A 517 -13.54 -28.99 1.01
C LYS A 517 -13.90 -27.51 1.13
N LEU A 518 -14.85 -27.20 2.01
CA LEU A 518 -15.13 -25.82 2.42
C LEU A 518 -13.92 -25.23 3.17
N PRO A 519 -13.65 -23.93 2.99
CA PRO A 519 -12.49 -23.26 3.57
C PRO A 519 -12.52 -23.29 5.11
N LEU A 520 -11.33 -23.21 5.69
CA LEU A 520 -11.13 -23.13 7.13
C LEU A 520 -11.27 -21.69 7.61
N GLU A 521 -11.27 -21.53 8.92
CA GLU A 521 -11.33 -20.23 9.61
C GLU A 521 -10.06 -19.42 9.38
N GLU A 522 -8.91 -20.08 9.49
CA GLU A 522 -7.58 -19.58 9.18
C GLU A 522 -7.51 -18.86 7.84
N THR A 523 -8.26 -19.31 6.83
CA THR A 523 -8.27 -18.68 5.50
C THR A 523 -8.80 -17.24 5.50
N VAL A 524 -9.84 -16.93 6.28
CA VAL A 524 -10.34 -15.54 6.39
C VAL A 524 -9.48 -14.71 7.34
N GLN A 525 -8.86 -15.37 8.33
CA GLN A 525 -7.95 -14.75 9.28
C GLN A 525 -6.68 -14.27 8.57
N GLU A 526 -6.03 -15.10 7.75
CA GLU A 526 -4.87 -14.73 6.93
C GLU A 526 -5.18 -13.60 5.94
N ASP A 527 -6.32 -13.67 5.23
CA ASP A 527 -6.71 -12.59 4.30
C ASP A 527 -6.97 -11.26 5.04
N LEU A 528 -7.64 -11.32 6.19
CA LEU A 528 -7.88 -10.13 7.00
C LEU A 528 -6.59 -9.56 7.59
N HIS A 529 -5.72 -10.42 8.13
CA HIS A 529 -4.41 -10.04 8.63
C HIS A 529 -3.61 -9.30 7.57
N ASP A 530 -3.41 -9.93 6.40
CA ASP A 530 -2.61 -9.36 5.32
C ASP A 530 -3.19 -8.05 4.80
N TYR A 531 -4.51 -7.94 4.80
CA TYR A 531 -5.18 -6.70 4.44
C TYR A 531 -4.94 -5.61 5.47
N LEU A 532 -5.17 -5.87 6.76
CA LEU A 532 -5.00 -4.87 7.81
C LEU A 532 -3.54 -4.44 7.93
N TYR A 533 -2.59 -5.39 7.87
CA TYR A 533 -1.16 -5.12 7.87
C TYR A 533 -0.75 -4.21 6.70
N GLY A 534 -1.38 -4.37 5.53
CA GLY A 534 -1.13 -3.50 4.38
C GLY A 534 -1.81 -2.12 4.43
N ASN A 535 -2.78 -1.89 5.32
CA ASN A 535 -3.65 -0.70 5.28
C ASN A 535 -3.70 0.09 6.61
N LEU A 536 -3.10 -0.40 7.69
CA LEU A 536 -2.96 0.30 8.96
C LEU A 536 -1.48 0.63 9.21
N GLU A 537 -1.14 1.90 9.05
CA GLU A 537 0.20 2.45 9.35
C GLU A 537 0.38 2.59 10.88
N ASP A 538 1.60 2.34 11.38
CA ASP A 538 1.98 2.43 12.81
C ASP A 538 1.21 1.51 13.79
N VAL A 539 0.77 0.35 13.31
CA VAL A 539 0.04 -0.64 14.13
C VAL A 539 0.75 -1.99 14.03
N ASP A 540 1.08 -2.57 15.18
CA ASP A 540 1.62 -3.92 15.25
C ASP A 540 0.45 -4.92 15.21
N ILE A 541 0.45 -5.79 14.22
CA ILE A 541 -0.62 -6.77 13.97
C ILE A 541 0.01 -8.14 13.97
N GLU A 542 -0.34 -8.96 14.96
CA GLU A 542 0.19 -10.31 15.12
C GLU A 542 -0.91 -11.36 14.93
N VAL A 543 -0.59 -12.40 14.17
CA VAL A 543 -1.32 -13.67 14.19
C VAL A 543 -0.72 -14.54 15.30
N THR A 544 -1.46 -14.74 16.39
CA THR A 544 -0.99 -15.57 17.50
C THR A 544 -1.21 -17.06 17.21
N ASP A 545 -0.23 -17.73 16.61
CA ASP A 545 -0.27 -19.19 16.46
C ASP A 545 0.46 -19.89 17.62
N ARG A 546 -0.28 -20.40 18.63
CA ARG A 546 0.23 -21.45 19.55
C ARG A 546 -0.88 -22.34 20.09
N SER A 547 -0.69 -23.66 19.89
CA SER A 547 -1.30 -24.76 20.65
C SER A 547 -1.49 -24.40 22.13
N GLY A 548 -2.72 -24.06 22.52
CA GLY A 548 -3.04 -23.74 23.92
C GLY A 548 -4.16 -22.72 24.17
N GLY A 549 -4.76 -22.13 23.13
CA GLY A 549 -5.89 -21.20 23.24
C GLY A 549 -5.44 -19.75 23.33
N ARG A 550 -5.36 -19.08 22.17
CA ARG A 550 -4.98 -17.66 22.01
C ARG A 550 -5.73 -17.07 20.81
N ALA A 551 -5.88 -15.74 20.81
CA ALA A 551 -6.68 -14.94 19.88
C ALA A 551 -6.26 -15.08 18.41
N ASP A 552 -7.19 -14.85 17.49
CA ASP A 552 -6.93 -15.03 16.06
C ASP A 552 -6.09 -13.87 15.46
N ILE A 553 -6.39 -12.62 15.79
CA ILE A 553 -5.55 -11.45 15.43
C ILE A 553 -5.51 -10.46 16.60
N GLU A 554 -4.31 -10.11 17.07
CA GLU A 554 -4.11 -9.00 18.01
C GLU A 554 -3.67 -7.75 17.26
N VAL A 555 -4.36 -6.63 17.50
CA VAL A 555 -4.05 -5.32 16.94
C VAL A 555 -3.56 -4.42 18.07
N ARG A 556 -2.27 -4.07 18.06
CA ARG A 556 -1.64 -3.26 19.11
C ARG A 556 -1.45 -1.82 18.64
N PHE A 557 -2.14 -0.92 19.32
CA PHE A 557 -1.98 0.52 19.16
C PHE A 557 -1.09 1.08 20.28
N PRO A 558 -0.49 2.27 20.09
CA PRO A 558 0.15 2.99 21.18
C PRO A 558 -0.83 3.22 22.34
N GLY A 559 -0.62 2.50 23.45
CA GLY A 559 -1.39 2.64 24.69
C GLY A 559 -2.50 1.61 24.92
N PHE A 560 -2.90 0.80 23.93
CA PHE A 560 -3.87 -0.30 24.13
C PHE A 560 -3.78 -1.34 23.01
N SER A 561 -4.25 -2.56 23.28
CA SER A 561 -4.49 -3.57 22.25
C SER A 561 -5.97 -3.96 22.18
N THR A 562 -6.39 -4.43 21.01
CA THR A 562 -7.72 -5.01 20.79
C THR A 562 -7.59 -6.30 20.00
N VAL A 563 -8.58 -7.17 20.12
CA VAL A 563 -8.57 -8.49 19.50
C VAL A 563 -9.66 -8.60 18.45
N ILE A 564 -9.30 -9.21 17.33
CA ILE A 564 -10.24 -9.66 16.29
C ILE A 564 -10.29 -11.19 16.36
N GLU A 565 -11.45 -11.71 16.76
CA GLU A 565 -11.73 -13.15 16.71
C GLU A 565 -12.28 -13.50 15.32
N CYS A 566 -11.67 -14.45 14.63
CA CYS A 566 -12.11 -14.96 13.35
C CYS A 566 -12.87 -16.27 13.55
N LYS A 567 -14.04 -16.42 12.95
CA LYS A 567 -14.84 -17.65 13.02
C LYS A 567 -15.33 -18.08 11.64
N ARG A 568 -15.61 -19.36 11.45
CA ARG A 568 -16.43 -19.81 10.31
C ARG A 568 -17.76 -20.41 10.74
N THR A 569 -18.80 -20.26 9.91
CA THR A 569 -20.12 -20.86 10.14
C THR A 569 -20.68 -21.52 8.89
N LYS A 570 -21.33 -22.67 9.08
CA LYS A 570 -22.20 -23.35 8.09
C LYS A 570 -23.68 -23.31 8.48
N GLY A 571 -23.99 -22.72 9.63
CA GLY A 571 -25.32 -22.68 10.23
C GLY A 571 -25.89 -21.26 10.31
N LYS A 572 -26.80 -21.01 11.25
CA LYS A 572 -27.52 -19.73 11.39
C LYS A 572 -26.58 -18.51 11.40
N THR A 573 -26.78 -17.60 10.45
CA THR A 573 -26.00 -16.37 10.21
C THR A 573 -26.78 -15.09 10.51
N THR A 574 -27.96 -15.21 11.12
CA THR A 574 -28.69 -14.06 11.67
C THR A 574 -27.91 -13.45 12.84
N ARG A 575 -28.14 -12.15 13.14
CA ARG A 575 -27.51 -11.47 14.28
C ARG A 575 -27.60 -12.29 15.58
N LYS A 576 -28.81 -12.75 15.93
CA LYS A 576 -29.05 -13.64 17.09
C LYS A 576 -28.27 -14.95 17.00
N GLY A 577 -28.13 -15.53 15.81
CA GLY A 577 -27.38 -16.77 15.58
C GLY A 577 -25.88 -16.62 15.81
N LEU A 578 -25.31 -15.46 15.45
CA LEU A 578 -23.87 -15.19 15.55
C LEU A 578 -23.42 -14.77 16.95
N ARG A 579 -24.35 -14.34 17.82
CA ARG A 579 -24.06 -14.06 19.26
C ARG A 579 -23.40 -15.22 20.00
N ARG A 580 -23.55 -16.47 19.52
CA ARG A 580 -22.88 -17.65 20.10
C ARG A 580 -21.36 -17.57 20.10
N TYR A 581 -20.76 -16.78 19.20
CA TYR A 581 -19.32 -16.59 19.10
C TYR A 581 -18.81 -15.43 19.96
N LEU A 582 -19.68 -14.50 20.37
CA LEU A 582 -19.29 -13.32 21.15
C LEU A 582 -18.68 -13.67 22.50
N GLY A 583 -19.05 -14.81 23.09
CA GLY A 583 -18.45 -15.29 24.35
C GLY A 583 -16.93 -15.49 24.27
N GLN A 584 -16.41 -15.83 23.08
CA GLN A 584 -14.97 -15.97 22.83
C GLN A 584 -14.32 -14.61 22.62
N THR A 585 -14.97 -13.73 21.84
CA THR A 585 -14.51 -12.34 21.62
C THR A 585 -14.38 -11.53 22.91
N VAL A 586 -15.34 -11.65 23.84
CA VAL A 586 -15.31 -10.88 25.10
C VAL A 586 -14.34 -11.42 26.14
N ALA A 587 -13.89 -12.67 26.02
CA ALA A 587 -12.95 -13.27 26.96
C ALA A 587 -11.60 -12.52 26.97
N TYR A 588 -11.17 -12.01 25.81
CA TYR A 588 -9.92 -11.25 25.67
C TYR A 588 -9.98 -9.83 26.23
N GLN A 589 -11.17 -9.31 26.51
CA GLN A 589 -11.37 -7.98 27.05
C GLN A 589 -11.16 -7.93 28.58
N ALA A 590 -10.88 -9.07 29.23
CA ALA A 590 -10.68 -9.15 30.67
C ALA A 590 -9.44 -8.38 31.16
N GLY A 591 -8.38 -8.26 30.34
CA GLY A 591 -7.12 -7.60 30.69
C GLY A 591 -6.83 -6.30 29.94
N GLY A 592 -7.74 -5.84 29.08
CA GLY A 592 -7.57 -4.65 28.24
C GLY A 592 -8.86 -3.83 28.14
N ILE A 593 -9.06 -3.12 27.03
CA ILE A 593 -10.29 -2.35 26.79
C ILE A 593 -11.51 -3.28 26.61
N THR A 594 -12.71 -2.78 26.91
CA THR A 594 -14.00 -3.49 26.80
C THR A 594 -14.52 -3.59 25.35
N LEU A 595 -13.63 -3.53 24.35
CA LEU A 595 -13.93 -3.41 22.92
C LEU A 595 -13.09 -4.40 22.09
N GLY A 596 -13.72 -5.03 21.10
CA GLY A 596 -13.09 -5.98 20.19
C GLY A 596 -13.90 -6.21 18.92
N MET A 597 -13.44 -7.11 18.06
CA MET A 597 -14.13 -7.46 16.82
C MET A 597 -14.33 -8.97 16.69
N LEU A 598 -15.42 -9.35 16.02
CA LEU A 598 -15.72 -10.72 15.62
C LEU A 598 -15.93 -10.74 14.12
N VAL A 599 -15.09 -11.46 13.38
CA VAL A 599 -15.20 -11.64 11.94
C VAL A 599 -15.64 -13.06 11.65
N VAL A 600 -16.75 -13.24 10.94
CA VAL A 600 -17.34 -14.55 10.66
C VAL A 600 -17.40 -14.80 9.17
N LEU A 601 -16.68 -15.82 8.69
CA LEU A 601 -16.83 -16.35 7.34
C LEU A 601 -18.14 -17.16 7.26
N ASP A 602 -19.11 -16.61 6.54
CA ASP A 602 -20.40 -17.24 6.29
C ASP A 602 -20.34 -18.17 5.08
N LEU A 603 -20.33 -19.48 5.35
CA LEU A 603 -20.32 -20.54 4.36
C LEU A 603 -21.71 -21.14 4.09
N THR A 604 -22.79 -20.48 4.51
CA THR A 604 -24.13 -20.87 4.09
C THR A 604 -24.29 -20.67 2.58
N PRO A 605 -24.99 -21.59 1.87
CA PRO A 605 -25.24 -21.43 0.44
C PRO A 605 -26.00 -20.13 0.14
N LYS A 606 -25.60 -19.43 -0.92
CA LYS A 606 -26.23 -18.19 -1.40
C LYS A 606 -26.79 -18.36 -2.82
N PRO A 607 -27.75 -19.27 -3.03
CA PRO A 607 -28.21 -19.61 -4.37
C PRO A 607 -29.00 -18.49 -5.04
N SER A 608 -29.62 -17.57 -4.28
CA SER A 608 -30.57 -16.59 -4.85
C SER A 608 -30.10 -15.14 -4.82
N TRP A 609 -29.40 -14.74 -3.76
CA TRP A 609 -28.87 -13.38 -3.60
C TRP A 609 -27.76 -13.36 -2.56
N ILE A 610 -26.90 -12.35 -2.67
CA ILE A 610 -25.87 -12.04 -1.68
C ILE A 610 -26.43 -10.96 -0.74
N PRO A 611 -26.25 -11.09 0.60
CA PRO A 611 -26.68 -10.06 1.54
C PRO A 611 -26.13 -8.67 1.19
N ASN A 612 -26.89 -7.64 1.54
CA ASN A 612 -26.38 -6.28 1.42
C ASN A 612 -25.26 -6.07 2.44
N ILE A 613 -24.20 -5.36 2.05
CA ILE A 613 -23.07 -5.05 2.94
C ILE A 613 -23.49 -4.39 4.26
N ARG A 614 -24.60 -3.63 4.25
CA ARG A 614 -25.17 -3.00 5.46
C ARG A 614 -25.70 -4.00 6.48
N ASP A 615 -26.02 -5.21 6.05
CA ASP A 615 -26.47 -6.31 6.91
C ASP A 615 -25.30 -7.18 7.40
N ASP A 616 -24.11 -6.94 6.87
CA ASP A 616 -22.91 -7.75 7.09
C ASP A 616 -21.95 -7.15 8.11
N MET A 617 -22.20 -5.95 8.64
CA MET A 617 -21.39 -5.38 9.71
C MET A 617 -22.21 -4.54 10.68
N TRP A 618 -22.07 -4.78 11.98
CA TRP A 618 -22.80 -4.06 13.04
C TRP A 618 -22.06 -4.14 14.38
N ALA A 619 -22.47 -3.35 15.38
CA ALA A 619 -21.96 -3.46 16.74
C ALA A 619 -22.98 -4.10 17.69
N GLU A 620 -22.48 -4.84 18.68
CA GLU A 620 -23.26 -5.47 19.74
C GLU A 620 -22.81 -4.95 21.10
N HIS A 621 -23.79 -4.54 21.91
CA HIS A 621 -23.64 -4.36 23.35
C HIS A 621 -23.92 -5.70 24.05
N ILE A 622 -23.02 -6.08 24.95
CA ILE A 622 -23.01 -7.36 25.63
C ILE A 622 -23.04 -7.07 27.13
N PRO A 623 -24.24 -7.08 27.74
CA PRO A 623 -24.39 -6.85 29.17
C PRO A 623 -23.62 -7.89 29.98
N SER A 624 -22.95 -7.44 31.03
CA SER A 624 -22.35 -8.32 32.00
C SER A 624 -23.42 -9.18 32.69
N PRO A 625 -23.21 -10.49 32.87
CA PRO A 625 -24.10 -11.33 33.66
C PRO A 625 -24.02 -11.02 35.17
N VAL A 626 -23.02 -10.24 35.60
CA VAL A 626 -22.79 -9.83 36.99
C VAL A 626 -23.00 -8.31 37.12
N PRO A 627 -23.93 -7.83 37.97
CA PRO A 627 -24.31 -6.41 38.06
C PRO A 627 -23.18 -5.40 38.37
N GLU A 628 -22.04 -5.86 38.88
CA GLU A 628 -20.90 -5.01 39.28
C GLU A 628 -19.72 -5.10 38.32
N GLN A 629 -19.82 -5.92 37.27
CA GLN A 629 -18.78 -6.05 36.24
C GLN A 629 -19.13 -5.17 35.04
N ARG A 630 -18.08 -4.69 34.36
CA ARG A 630 -18.24 -3.86 33.15
C ARG A 630 -18.88 -4.67 32.02
N ASP A 631 -19.82 -4.04 31.35
CA ASP A 631 -20.35 -4.49 30.07
C ASP A 631 -19.25 -4.54 29.01
N ARG A 632 -19.53 -5.25 27.92
CA ARG A 632 -18.59 -5.51 26.83
C ARG A 632 -19.21 -5.12 25.49
N TRP A 633 -18.36 -4.77 24.53
CA TRP A 633 -18.78 -4.38 23.18
C TRP A 633 -17.96 -5.11 22.13
N ALA A 634 -18.61 -5.45 21.03
CA ALA A 634 -17.94 -6.06 19.89
C ALA A 634 -18.51 -5.54 18.57
N VAL A 635 -17.64 -5.27 17.60
CA VAL A 635 -18.04 -5.07 16.19
C VAL A 635 -18.06 -6.44 15.51
N VAL A 636 -19.21 -6.82 14.97
CA VAL A 636 -19.39 -8.08 14.25
C VAL A 636 -19.35 -7.81 12.75
N VAL A 637 -18.57 -8.61 12.04
CA VAL A 637 -18.40 -8.59 10.59
C VAL A 637 -18.76 -9.97 10.08
N ARG A 638 -19.63 -10.06 9.08
CA ARG A 638 -20.02 -11.27 8.39
C ARG A 638 -19.47 -11.21 6.97
N VAL A 639 -18.46 -12.01 6.66
CA VAL A 639 -17.88 -12.08 5.32
C VAL A 639 -18.66 -13.12 4.50
N PRO A 640 -19.35 -12.74 3.41
CA PRO A 640 -20.15 -13.66 2.62
C PRO A 640 -19.26 -14.58 1.77
N GLY A 641 -18.96 -15.77 2.28
CA GLY A 641 -18.34 -16.87 1.53
C GLY A 641 -19.36 -17.78 0.84
N ASN A 642 -18.88 -18.84 0.20
CA ASN A 642 -19.71 -19.84 -0.50
C ASN A 642 -20.71 -19.22 -1.50
N ARG A 643 -20.28 -18.16 -2.20
CA ARG A 643 -21.10 -17.44 -3.20
C ARG A 643 -21.12 -18.19 -4.53
N THR A 644 -22.28 -18.25 -5.17
CA THR A 644 -22.39 -18.66 -6.57
C THR A 644 -22.11 -17.46 -7.48
N SER A 645 -21.75 -17.73 -8.74
CA SER A 645 -21.62 -16.66 -9.73
C SER A 645 -22.98 -15.99 -9.94
N PRO A 646 -23.06 -14.68 -10.23
CA PRO A 646 -24.33 -14.04 -10.61
C PRO A 646 -25.05 -14.72 -11.77
N TYR A 647 -24.31 -15.35 -12.69
CA TYR A 647 -24.87 -16.14 -13.78
C TYR A 647 -25.58 -17.42 -13.30
N ASP A 648 -25.16 -17.95 -12.15
CA ASP A 648 -25.65 -19.20 -11.56
C ASP A 648 -26.63 -18.93 -10.39
N MET A 649 -27.09 -17.68 -10.20
CA MET A 649 -28.04 -17.32 -9.14
C MET A 649 -29.50 -17.49 -9.60
N ASP A 650 -30.30 -18.14 -8.77
CA ASP A 650 -31.73 -18.30 -8.97
C ASP A 650 -32.48 -17.02 -8.58
N THR A 651 -33.32 -16.48 -9.47
CA THR A 651 -34.22 -15.39 -9.09
C THR A 651 -35.14 -15.85 -7.95
N PRO A 652 -35.17 -15.16 -6.79
CA PRO A 652 -36.07 -15.52 -5.71
C PRO A 652 -37.52 -15.53 -6.20
N THR A 653 -38.25 -16.62 -5.96
CA THR A 653 -39.70 -16.62 -6.16
C THR A 653 -40.33 -15.69 -5.12
N MET A 654 -41.04 -14.67 -5.60
CA MET A 654 -41.82 -13.77 -4.74
C MET A 654 -42.82 -14.61 -3.91
N PRO A 655 -42.88 -14.42 -2.58
CA PRO A 655 -43.85 -15.11 -1.74
C PRO A 655 -45.30 -14.74 -2.07
#